data_AF-A0A397DPQ7-F1
#
_entry.id   AF-A0A397DPQ7-F1
#
_cell.length_a   1.000
_cell.length_b   1.000
_cell.length_c   1.000
_cell.angle_alpha   90.00
_cell.angle_beta   90.00
_cell.angle_gamma   90.00
#
_symmetry.space_group_name_H-M   'P 1'
#
loop_
_entity.id
_entity.type
_entity.pdbx_description
1 polymer ?
#
loop_
_entity_poly.entity_id
_entity_poly.type
_entity_poly.pdbx_seq_one_letter_code
_entity_poly.pdbx_strand_id
1 'polypeptide(L)'
;MGQTFEQYALYLSWGSTYFQRALSTMSVFFVCFDVVMNNWEVINYIGNANYLLTPLINIPSPELLAQHFQFPTYANLESLSEVGQFMVSYVLDSSYIRDTTDYVLTAGAHLIDSDTNNICGTLVQTYPLPPLNAPTMRLGVVFNRMQLIRGNTLDTFFTADELPPPPDANHTTLAYLGFIPARMDVDMRLTTSVAIPPPGVTVEANISMYRFAPRSFCSGCNPIVELGLDVCKIVYHVDMASQSLVVSSSTAYWGEYHMLGMILERSSATGASLYLRAIALMVALAGFTTSKKTTRWTEATTMSTFWKRVTHTLAPPLYRYSSHTFTFSNFCLNSDFFVVVYVVAVILDEKNSMCFARLVHTWNIEGDNPWIDIQMMSMQFRWLWINCFVVKAAKVVFNFASLTRYSGSNTVVGFFNFSSVTYIYLGAVFVMKRAQYIEYGNTDRTTLSSTTSDLDGIRIDFFDSWFVRSFPSMMVVMVLNLLLMLGLDRVWNRSMWRRLAQNSLGRQAMFNSSSILCEMCYAFHELDNYKNQAVVVQTRALCTVQWFLMCHTLCFGLPENPKHVRAMMTKSLGIHSSGYTVTNVSETGNGEQICGHRNKVTVKDASGGGKGSSYRVVGTDALHHALKAVHEDNLGAVEPANEDDDGKAIHNDLCIVAQDVDGNIHLYDARKREVQSMSLEVKILSDSRFMIA
;
A
#
# COMPACT_ATOMS: atom_id res chain seq x y z
N MET A 1 -5.69 -34.72 27.22
CA MET A 1 -4.67 -34.17 26.32
C MET A 1 -5.22 -33.82 24.92
N GLY A 2 -6.24 -34.51 24.40
CA GLY A 2 -6.91 -34.14 23.12
C GLY A 2 -7.85 -32.92 23.21
N GLN A 3 -8.67 -32.81 24.26
CA GLN A 3 -9.61 -31.69 24.43
C GLN A 3 -8.93 -30.32 24.60
N THR A 4 -7.76 -30.28 25.25
CA THR A 4 -6.99 -29.04 25.41
C THR A 4 -6.45 -28.54 24.07
N PHE A 5 -6.01 -29.43 23.18
CA PHE A 5 -5.46 -29.06 21.87
C PHE A 5 -6.53 -28.51 20.92
N GLU A 6 -7.74 -29.08 20.95
CA GLU A 6 -8.89 -28.54 20.21
C GLU A 6 -9.26 -27.14 20.69
N GLN A 7 -9.29 -26.92 22.01
CA GLN A 7 -9.57 -25.60 22.58
C GLN A 7 -8.51 -24.57 22.18
N TYR A 8 -7.22 -24.92 22.20
CA TYR A 8 -6.15 -24.05 21.72
C TYR A 8 -6.25 -23.76 20.22
N ALA A 9 -6.61 -24.75 19.39
CA ALA A 9 -6.82 -24.55 17.95
C ALA A 9 -8.00 -23.62 17.66
N LEU A 10 -9.07 -23.71 18.45
CA LEU A 10 -10.21 -22.79 18.44
C LEU A 10 -9.80 -21.37 18.80
N TYR A 11 -9.10 -21.18 19.93
CA TYR A 11 -8.59 -19.86 20.33
C TYR A 11 -7.63 -19.25 19.30
N LEU A 12 -6.76 -20.06 18.67
CA LEU A 12 -5.89 -19.61 17.58
C LEU A 12 -6.69 -19.20 16.33
N SER A 13 -7.76 -19.94 15.98
CA SER A 13 -8.60 -19.63 14.81
C SER A 13 -9.40 -18.34 15.00
N TRP A 14 -9.92 -18.12 16.22
CA TRP A 14 -10.61 -16.89 16.60
C TRP A 14 -9.61 -15.74 16.62
N GLY A 15 -8.46 -15.91 17.25
CA GLY A 15 -7.37 -14.93 17.27
C GLY A 15 -6.95 -14.49 15.86
N SER A 16 -6.77 -15.43 14.93
CA SER A 16 -6.44 -15.13 13.52
C SER A 16 -7.54 -14.32 12.82
N THR A 17 -8.81 -14.66 13.05
CA THR A 17 -9.95 -13.95 12.44
C THR A 17 -10.07 -12.52 12.96
N TYR A 18 -10.00 -12.33 14.28
CA TYR A 18 -10.04 -11.00 14.89
C TYR A 18 -8.86 -10.15 14.45
N PHE A 19 -7.67 -10.74 14.34
CA PHE A 19 -6.47 -10.07 13.85
C PHE A 19 -6.63 -9.61 12.39
N GLN A 20 -7.15 -10.45 11.50
CA GLN A 20 -7.44 -10.07 10.11
C GLN A 20 -8.45 -8.93 10.01
N ARG A 21 -9.51 -8.98 10.82
CA ARG A 21 -10.52 -7.91 10.87
C ARG A 21 -9.91 -6.60 11.37
N ALA A 22 -9.09 -6.64 12.42
CA ALA A 22 -8.39 -5.47 12.95
C ALA A 22 -7.47 -4.82 11.89
N LEU A 23 -6.65 -5.62 11.20
CA LEU A 23 -5.78 -5.13 10.13
C LEU A 23 -6.57 -4.53 8.96
N SER A 24 -7.68 -5.17 8.57
CA SER A 24 -8.54 -4.66 7.50
C SER A 24 -9.18 -3.32 7.86
N THR A 25 -9.69 -3.19 9.09
CA THR A 25 -10.24 -1.92 9.59
C THR A 25 -9.18 -0.83 9.66
N MET A 26 -7.97 -1.17 10.14
CA MET A 26 -6.84 -0.24 10.18
C MET A 26 -6.43 0.24 8.77
N SER A 27 -6.43 -0.66 7.79
CA SER A 27 -6.17 -0.30 6.39
C SER A 27 -7.22 0.66 5.83
N VAL A 28 -8.51 0.43 6.10
CA VAL A 28 -9.57 1.35 5.69
C VAL A 28 -9.40 2.71 6.38
N PHE A 29 -9.08 2.71 7.68
CA PHE A 29 -8.79 3.93 8.41
C PHE A 29 -7.64 4.73 7.77
N PHE A 30 -6.51 4.08 7.45
CA PHE A 30 -5.39 4.77 6.80
C PHE A 30 -5.76 5.32 5.42
N VAL A 31 -6.51 4.59 4.60
CA VAL A 31 -6.95 5.08 3.29
C VAL A 31 -7.89 6.29 3.45
N CYS A 32 -8.85 6.23 4.38
CA CYS A 32 -9.74 7.36 4.66
C CYS A 32 -8.99 8.57 5.20
N PHE A 33 -8.08 8.35 6.16
CA PHE A 33 -7.25 9.40 6.75
C PHE A 33 -6.37 10.05 5.69
N ASP A 34 -5.78 9.27 4.79
CA ASP A 34 -4.95 9.77 3.69
C ASP A 34 -5.75 10.66 2.73
N VAL A 35 -6.97 10.27 2.37
CA VAL A 35 -7.82 11.03 1.44
C VAL A 35 -8.27 12.37 2.02
N VAL A 36 -8.46 12.44 3.34
CA VAL A 36 -8.95 13.65 4.03
C VAL A 36 -7.79 14.54 4.49
N MET A 37 -6.84 13.97 5.23
CA MET A 37 -5.78 14.71 5.92
C MET A 37 -4.52 14.90 5.08
N ASN A 38 -4.24 14.02 4.12
CA ASN A 38 -3.10 14.15 3.20
C ASN A 38 -3.54 14.64 1.82
N ASN A 39 -4.52 15.54 1.80
CA ASN A 39 -5.01 16.20 0.61
C ASN A 39 -4.48 17.64 0.57
N TRP A 40 -3.61 17.93 -0.41
CA TRP A 40 -2.95 19.22 -0.51
C TRP A 40 -3.91 20.39 -0.68
N GLU A 41 -5.05 20.19 -1.37
CA GLU A 41 -6.08 21.23 -1.52
C GLU A 41 -6.74 21.56 -0.18
N VAL A 42 -7.04 20.53 0.63
CA VAL A 42 -7.66 20.70 1.95
C VAL A 42 -6.68 21.36 2.90
N ILE A 43 -5.42 20.89 2.94
CA ILE A 43 -4.38 21.46 3.80
C ILE A 43 -4.07 22.90 3.40
N ASN A 44 -4.04 23.24 2.11
CA ASN A 44 -3.80 24.60 1.66
C ASN A 44 -4.97 25.55 2.01
N TYR A 45 -6.21 25.06 1.95
CA TYR A 45 -7.40 25.87 2.21
C TYR A 45 -7.67 26.07 3.72
N ILE A 46 -7.63 24.98 4.50
CA ILE A 46 -7.92 25.00 5.94
C ILE A 46 -6.66 25.33 6.75
N GLY A 47 -5.48 25.03 6.21
CA GLY A 47 -4.21 25.23 6.90
C GLY A 47 -3.92 26.71 7.12
N ASN A 48 -3.45 27.00 8.33
CA ASN A 48 -3.10 28.35 8.73
C ASN A 48 -1.63 28.68 8.41
N ALA A 49 -1.03 28.15 7.35
CA ALA A 49 0.41 28.36 7.10
C ALA A 49 0.74 29.77 6.57
N ASN A 50 -0.27 30.53 6.11
CA ASN A 50 -0.08 31.85 5.50
C ASN A 50 0.57 32.89 6.45
N TYR A 51 0.40 32.79 7.77
CA TYR A 51 1.05 33.74 8.69
C TYR A 51 2.58 33.56 8.76
N LEU A 52 3.12 32.41 8.31
CA LEU A 52 4.56 32.21 8.23
C LEU A 52 5.21 33.10 7.15
N LEU A 53 4.41 33.61 6.21
CA LEU A 53 4.88 34.48 5.12
C LEU A 53 4.91 35.96 5.49
N THR A 54 4.43 36.34 6.69
CA THR A 54 4.29 37.74 7.13
C THR A 54 5.48 38.67 6.82
N PRO A 55 6.77 38.30 7.04
CA PRO A 55 7.87 39.22 6.76
C PRO A 55 8.10 39.50 5.27
N LEU A 56 7.57 38.66 4.37
CA LEU A 56 7.82 38.74 2.92
C LEU A 56 6.63 39.28 2.11
N ILE A 57 5.46 39.48 2.73
CA ILE A 57 4.20 39.87 2.03
C ILE A 57 4.36 41.12 1.15
N ASN A 58 5.20 42.07 1.54
CA ASN A 58 5.40 43.34 0.81
C ASN A 58 6.78 43.45 0.16
N ILE A 59 7.48 42.33 -0.04
CA ILE A 59 8.85 42.31 -0.56
C ILE A 59 8.89 41.52 -1.89
N PRO A 60 8.87 42.20 -3.05
CA PRO A 60 8.81 41.54 -4.35
C PRO A 60 10.18 41.17 -4.93
N SER A 61 11.28 41.70 -4.40
CA SER A 61 12.61 41.47 -4.98
C SER A 61 13.72 41.36 -3.93
N PRO A 62 14.82 40.65 -4.23
CA PRO A 62 15.96 40.53 -3.33
C PRO A 62 16.59 41.88 -2.96
N GLU A 63 16.57 42.87 -3.85
CA GLU A 63 17.11 44.20 -3.55
C GLU A 63 16.27 44.93 -2.50
N LEU A 64 14.94 44.80 -2.56
CA LEU A 64 14.06 45.39 -1.54
C LEU A 64 14.18 44.64 -0.20
N LEU A 65 14.47 43.34 -0.24
CA LEU A 65 14.78 42.54 0.94
C LEU A 65 16.05 43.05 1.64
N ALA A 66 17.12 43.32 0.87
CA ALA A 66 18.37 43.90 1.36
C ALA A 66 18.20 45.30 1.98
N GLN A 67 17.19 46.06 1.55
CA GLN A 67 16.87 47.37 2.11
C GLN A 67 16.06 47.27 3.41
N HIS A 68 15.20 46.26 3.55
CA HIS A 68 14.33 46.08 4.72
C HIS A 68 15.01 45.38 5.90
N PHE A 69 16.02 44.54 5.63
CA PHE A 69 16.74 43.76 6.62
C PHE A 69 18.24 44.05 6.52
N GLN A 70 18.91 44.13 7.67
CA GLN A 70 20.36 44.26 7.73
C GLN A 70 20.99 42.87 7.72
N PHE A 71 21.91 42.64 6.78
CA PHE A 71 22.60 41.37 6.60
C PHE A 71 24.09 41.47 7.00
N PRO A 72 24.69 40.42 7.57
CA PRO A 72 26.13 40.34 7.82
C PRO A 72 26.97 40.34 6.54
N THR A 73 28.25 40.69 6.65
CA THR A 73 29.17 40.78 5.50
C THR A 73 29.35 39.46 4.74
N TYR A 74 29.35 38.32 5.43
CA TYR A 74 29.58 36.99 4.84
C TYR A 74 28.32 36.12 4.76
N ALA A 75 27.17 36.65 5.17
CA ALA A 75 25.89 35.93 5.17
C ALA A 75 24.77 36.84 4.64
N ASN A 76 25.01 37.41 3.46
CA ASN A 76 24.12 38.31 2.74
C ASN A 76 23.73 37.72 1.38
N LEU A 77 22.84 38.42 0.67
CA LEU A 77 22.31 37.99 -0.62
C LEU A 77 23.39 37.93 -1.72
N GLU A 78 24.41 38.79 -1.67
CA GLU A 78 25.51 38.82 -2.65
C GLU A 78 26.50 37.67 -2.46
N SER A 79 26.62 37.14 -1.24
CA SER A 79 27.47 35.98 -0.89
C SER A 79 26.86 34.63 -1.27
N LEU A 80 25.64 34.62 -1.82
CA LEU A 80 24.98 33.43 -2.31
C LEU A 80 25.50 33.05 -3.69
N SER A 81 25.61 31.74 -3.90
CA SER A 81 25.86 31.18 -5.22
C SER A 81 24.66 31.45 -6.15
N GLU A 82 24.83 31.37 -7.47
CA GLU A 82 23.80 31.65 -8.48
C GLU A 82 22.51 30.84 -8.24
N VAL A 83 22.66 29.55 -7.91
CA VAL A 83 21.53 28.67 -7.54
C VAL A 83 20.87 29.15 -6.24
N GLY A 84 21.65 29.63 -5.26
CA GLY A 84 21.15 30.19 -4.02
C GLY A 84 20.33 31.46 -4.25
N GLN A 85 20.81 32.36 -5.11
CA GLN A 85 20.09 33.58 -5.50
C GLN A 85 18.78 33.23 -6.21
N PHE A 86 18.80 32.29 -7.16
CA PHE A 86 17.59 31.76 -7.80
C PHE A 86 16.57 31.24 -6.77
N MET A 87 17.02 30.47 -5.77
CA MET A 87 16.15 29.93 -4.74
C MET A 87 15.54 31.01 -3.83
N VAL A 88 16.27 32.08 -3.53
CA VAL A 88 15.70 33.24 -2.78
C VAL A 88 14.66 33.96 -3.63
N SER A 89 14.94 34.22 -4.90
CA SER A 89 13.97 34.84 -5.83
C SER A 89 12.70 34.01 -5.93
N TYR A 90 12.81 32.68 -6.04
CA TYR A 90 11.66 31.77 -6.03
C TYR A 90 10.82 31.92 -4.75
N VAL A 91 11.44 31.98 -3.56
CA VAL A 91 10.73 32.18 -2.29
C VAL A 91 9.96 33.50 -2.28
N LEU A 92 10.56 34.58 -2.79
CA LEU A 92 9.93 35.90 -2.85
C LEU A 92 8.74 35.89 -3.83
N ASP A 93 8.90 35.31 -5.01
CA ASP A 93 7.84 35.20 -6.01
C ASP A 93 6.64 34.39 -5.48
N SER A 94 6.90 33.23 -4.89
CA SER A 94 5.86 32.38 -4.26
C SER A 94 5.16 33.09 -3.09
N SER A 95 5.84 33.99 -2.38
CA SER A 95 5.29 34.72 -1.23
C SER A 95 4.52 35.98 -1.61
N TYR A 96 5.00 36.73 -2.62
CA TYR A 96 4.48 38.05 -3.00
C TYR A 96 3.33 37.98 -4.00
N ILE A 97 3.49 37.24 -5.10
CA ILE A 97 2.51 37.18 -6.20
C ILE A 97 1.30 36.32 -5.83
N ARG A 98 1.44 35.51 -4.77
CA ARG A 98 0.44 34.56 -4.29
C ARG A 98 -0.13 33.76 -5.45
N ASP A 99 0.79 33.21 -6.24
CA ASP A 99 0.46 32.53 -7.47
C ASP A 99 -0.39 31.29 -7.17
N THR A 100 -1.36 31.01 -8.04
CA THR A 100 -2.23 29.84 -7.94
C THR A 100 -1.51 28.51 -8.20
N THR A 101 -0.21 28.59 -8.50
CA THR A 101 0.70 27.51 -8.86
C THR A 101 1.41 26.87 -7.67
N ASP A 102 1.26 27.40 -6.45
CA ASP A 102 1.88 26.85 -5.24
C ASP A 102 0.85 26.51 -4.15
N TYR A 103 1.14 25.47 -3.38
CA TYR A 103 0.46 25.11 -2.15
C TYR A 103 1.25 25.63 -0.95
N VAL A 104 0.58 26.33 -0.03
CA VAL A 104 1.14 26.76 1.26
C VAL A 104 0.54 25.88 2.36
N LEU A 105 1.31 24.88 2.77
CA LEU A 105 0.85 23.80 3.64
C LEU A 105 1.28 24.02 5.10
N THR A 106 0.37 23.72 6.03
CA THR A 106 0.70 23.59 7.45
C THR A 106 1.30 22.21 7.71
N ALA A 107 2.39 22.15 8.46
CA ALA A 107 3.13 20.93 8.81
C ALA A 107 3.24 20.72 10.33
N GLY A 108 2.36 21.37 11.10
CA GLY A 108 2.20 21.18 12.55
C GLY A 108 3.03 22.14 13.41
N ALA A 109 2.93 21.93 14.72
CA ALA A 109 3.70 22.63 15.74
C ALA A 109 4.54 21.59 16.49
N HIS A 110 5.85 21.82 16.60
CA HIS A 110 6.81 20.87 17.15
C HIS A 110 7.44 21.48 18.41
N LEU A 111 7.45 20.74 19.51
CA LEU A 111 7.97 21.25 20.78
C LEU A 111 9.50 21.40 20.70
N ILE A 112 10.02 22.51 21.21
CA ILE A 112 11.47 22.73 21.34
C ILE A 112 11.87 22.43 22.79
N ASP A 113 12.37 21.21 23.02
CA ASP A 113 12.80 20.70 24.32
C ASP A 113 14.30 20.32 24.38
N SER A 114 14.97 20.30 23.23
CA SER A 114 16.36 19.86 23.07
C SER A 114 17.19 20.83 22.21
N ASP A 115 18.52 20.68 22.28
CA ASP A 115 19.44 21.45 21.45
C ASP A 115 19.42 21.05 19.96
N THR A 116 18.88 19.87 19.62
CA THR A 116 18.78 19.41 18.21
C THR A 116 17.77 20.24 17.41
N ASN A 117 16.72 20.73 18.09
CA ASN A 117 15.70 21.61 17.53
C ASN A 117 16.03 23.11 17.68
N ASN A 118 17.16 23.45 18.31
CA ASN A 118 17.60 24.84 18.47
C ASN A 118 18.18 25.38 17.16
N ILE A 119 17.30 25.91 16.32
CA ILE A 119 17.70 26.57 15.09
C ILE A 119 17.94 28.07 15.28
N CYS A 120 18.04 28.66 16.48
CA CYS A 120 18.26 30.11 16.61
C CYS A 120 19.73 30.52 16.52
N GLY A 121 20.68 29.58 16.66
CA GLY A 121 22.11 29.85 16.76
C GLY A 121 22.73 30.62 15.59
N THR A 122 22.18 30.49 14.38
CA THR A 122 22.75 31.16 13.20
C THR A 122 22.54 32.68 13.18
N LEU A 123 21.75 33.25 14.10
CA LEU A 123 21.64 34.70 14.27
C LEU A 123 22.89 35.33 14.92
N VAL A 124 23.79 34.52 15.48
CA VAL A 124 25.08 34.96 16.07
C VAL A 124 26.01 35.43 14.95
N GLN A 125 25.91 36.71 14.62
CA GLN A 125 26.63 37.39 13.55
C GLN A 125 26.85 38.86 13.91
N THR A 126 27.64 39.54 13.08
CA THR A 126 27.88 40.99 13.14
C THR A 126 27.11 41.69 12.02
N TYR A 127 26.21 42.61 12.40
CA TYR A 127 25.31 43.30 11.47
C TYR A 127 25.69 44.78 11.36
N PRO A 128 25.79 45.35 10.15
CA PRO A 128 26.06 46.78 9.98
C PRO A 128 24.91 47.61 10.55
N LEU A 129 25.23 48.73 11.21
CA LEU A 129 24.21 49.67 11.67
C LEU A 129 23.61 50.43 10.48
N PRO A 130 22.29 50.71 10.51
CA PRO A 130 21.67 51.52 9.47
C PRO A 130 22.22 52.96 9.51
N PRO A 131 22.31 53.66 8.36
CA PRO A 131 22.89 55.00 8.25
C PRO A 131 22.05 56.14 8.90
N LEU A 132 20.95 55.81 9.59
CA LEU A 132 20.07 56.75 10.29
C LEU A 132 19.99 56.41 11.78
N ASN A 133 19.64 57.41 12.62
CA ASN A 133 19.25 57.24 14.04
C ASN A 133 17.94 56.43 14.19
N ALA A 134 17.86 55.26 13.55
CA ALA A 134 16.74 54.36 13.66
C ALA A 134 16.76 53.76 15.08
N PRO A 135 15.65 53.84 15.83
CA PRO A 135 15.57 53.25 17.16
C PRO A 135 15.54 51.72 17.11
N THR A 136 15.22 51.15 15.95
CA THR A 136 15.07 49.72 15.73
C THR A 136 15.63 49.31 14.38
N MET A 137 16.12 48.08 14.28
CA MET A 137 16.53 47.45 13.02
C MET A 137 16.01 46.02 12.92
N ARG A 138 15.87 45.48 11.70
CA ARG A 138 15.52 44.07 11.48
C ARG A 138 16.76 43.32 11.02
N LEU A 139 17.01 42.16 11.61
CA LEU A 139 18.16 41.33 11.28
C LEU A 139 17.75 40.27 10.26
N GLY A 140 18.58 40.09 9.24
CA GLY A 140 18.46 39.04 8.24
C GLY A 140 19.76 38.26 8.13
N VAL A 141 19.70 36.94 7.99
CA VAL A 141 20.86 36.09 7.70
C VAL A 141 20.51 35.17 6.56
N VAL A 142 21.38 35.07 5.57
CA VAL A 142 21.18 34.15 4.45
C VAL A 142 22.50 33.54 4.02
N PHE A 143 22.51 32.24 3.78
CA PHE A 143 23.64 31.51 3.23
C PHE A 143 23.11 30.27 2.53
N ASN A 144 23.89 29.72 1.60
CA ASN A 144 23.57 28.44 0.98
C ASN A 144 24.60 27.36 1.29
N ARG A 145 24.11 26.12 1.35
CA ARG A 145 24.87 24.93 1.68
C ARG A 145 24.57 23.84 0.67
N MET A 146 25.61 23.16 0.22
CA MET A 146 25.50 21.94 -0.55
C MET A 146 25.71 20.75 0.38
N GLN A 147 24.77 19.80 0.34
CA GLN A 147 24.92 18.52 1.03
C GLN A 147 25.54 17.52 0.07
N LEU A 148 26.66 16.92 0.48
CA LEU A 148 27.28 15.82 -0.22
C LEU A 148 27.12 14.56 0.60
N ILE A 149 26.89 13.44 -0.08
CA ILE A 149 26.59 12.17 0.58
C ILE A 149 27.39 11.07 -0.10
N ARG A 150 27.87 10.11 0.69
CA ARG A 150 28.60 8.94 0.21
C ARG A 150 27.73 7.68 0.34
N GLY A 151 27.84 6.79 -0.65
CA GLY A 151 27.13 5.51 -0.66
C GLY A 151 25.60 5.62 -0.71
N ASN A 152 24.92 4.48 -0.59
CA ASN A 152 23.47 4.36 -0.39
C ASN A 152 23.14 3.51 0.85
N THR A 153 21.85 3.25 1.11
CA THR A 153 21.41 2.44 2.27
C THR A 153 22.03 1.04 2.33
N LEU A 154 22.11 0.33 1.20
CA LEU A 154 22.70 -1.01 1.15
C LEU A 154 24.21 -0.95 1.33
N ASP A 155 24.88 0.02 0.71
CA ASP A 155 26.31 0.23 0.90
C ASP A 155 26.61 0.44 2.39
N THR A 156 25.94 1.43 3.01
CA THR A 156 26.08 1.73 4.44
C THR A 156 25.83 0.51 5.33
N PHE A 157 24.87 -0.35 4.97
CA PHE A 157 24.59 -1.57 5.74
C PHE A 157 25.67 -2.65 5.59
N PHE A 158 26.31 -2.77 4.42
CA PHE A 158 27.31 -3.81 4.15
C PHE A 158 28.77 -3.36 4.35
N THR A 159 29.08 -2.07 4.27
CA THR A 159 30.46 -1.51 4.27
C THR A 159 30.77 -0.61 5.46
N ALA A 160 29.95 -0.61 6.52
CA ALA A 160 29.85 0.35 7.64
C ALA A 160 31.12 0.85 8.37
N ASP A 161 32.32 0.37 8.07
CA ASP A 161 33.58 0.86 8.64
C ASP A 161 34.13 2.03 7.81
N GLU A 162 33.40 3.14 7.75
CA GLU A 162 33.84 4.31 6.98
C GLU A 162 34.30 5.45 7.90
N LEU A 163 35.57 5.86 7.70
CA LEU A 163 36.18 6.99 8.41
C LEU A 163 35.40 8.29 8.12
N PRO A 164 35.23 9.17 9.13
CA PRO A 164 34.59 10.46 8.93
C PRO A 164 35.40 11.30 7.92
N PRO A 165 34.74 12.16 7.13
CA PRO A 165 35.44 13.04 6.20
C PRO A 165 36.39 13.97 6.97
N PRO A 166 37.56 14.31 6.39
CA PRO A 166 38.47 15.26 7.01
C PRO A 166 37.76 16.62 7.25
N PRO A 167 38.04 17.29 8.37
CA PRO A 167 37.49 18.63 8.61
C PRO A 167 37.95 19.59 7.51
N ASP A 168 37.04 20.45 7.06
CA ASP A 168 37.28 21.49 6.04
C ASP A 168 37.80 20.97 4.69
N ALA A 169 37.53 19.69 4.37
CA ALA A 169 37.89 19.12 3.08
C ALA A 169 37.21 19.87 1.93
N ASN A 170 37.99 20.24 0.92
CA ASN A 170 37.47 20.85 -0.29
C ASN A 170 36.65 19.84 -1.13
N HIS A 171 35.86 20.37 -2.07
CA HIS A 171 35.03 19.55 -2.94
C HIS A 171 35.82 18.44 -3.66
N THR A 172 37.03 18.72 -4.15
CA THR A 172 37.83 17.73 -4.89
C THR A 172 38.30 16.57 -4.02
N THR A 173 38.67 16.83 -2.76
CA THR A 173 39.02 15.80 -1.80
C THR A 173 37.80 14.97 -1.42
N LEU A 174 36.65 15.62 -1.20
CA LEU A 174 35.39 14.92 -0.91
C LEU A 174 34.94 14.03 -2.07
N ALA A 175 35.05 14.51 -3.30
CA ALA A 175 34.75 13.73 -4.50
C ALA A 175 35.67 12.51 -4.62
N TYR A 176 36.97 12.65 -4.30
CA TYR A 176 37.90 11.51 -4.26
C TYR A 176 37.53 10.48 -3.19
N LEU A 177 36.96 10.92 -2.06
CA LEU A 177 36.45 10.07 -1.00
C LEU A 177 35.08 9.44 -1.31
N GLY A 178 34.48 9.74 -2.47
CA GLY A 178 33.21 9.17 -2.92
C GLY A 178 31.96 9.97 -2.50
N PHE A 179 32.12 11.20 -2.00
CA PHE A 179 30.99 12.08 -1.69
C PHE A 179 30.46 12.74 -2.97
N ILE A 180 29.15 12.63 -3.18
CA ILE A 180 28.46 13.17 -4.36
C ILE A 180 27.46 14.25 -3.92
N PRO A 181 27.38 15.40 -4.62
CA PRO A 181 26.37 16.43 -4.38
C PRO A 181 24.94 15.88 -4.52
N ALA A 182 24.13 16.00 -3.46
CA ALA A 182 22.79 15.41 -3.42
C ALA A 182 21.65 16.44 -3.27
N ARG A 183 21.92 17.61 -2.69
CA ARG A 183 20.96 18.72 -2.63
C ARG A 183 21.63 20.06 -2.30
N MET A 184 20.96 21.13 -2.70
CA MET A 184 21.27 22.51 -2.33
C MET A 184 20.22 23.01 -1.34
N ASP A 185 20.68 23.60 -0.24
CA ASP A 185 19.85 24.21 0.78
C ASP A 185 20.20 25.70 0.85
N VAL A 186 19.21 26.59 0.83
CA VAL A 186 19.39 27.97 1.31
C VAL A 186 18.71 28.05 2.67
N ASP A 187 19.30 28.76 3.61
CA ASP A 187 18.68 29.03 4.90
C ASP A 187 18.61 30.55 5.07
N MET A 188 17.43 31.12 4.84
CA MET A 188 17.13 32.53 5.01
C MET A 188 16.34 32.73 6.30
N ARG A 189 16.83 33.61 7.16
CA ARG A 189 16.25 33.86 8.47
C ARG A 189 16.03 35.33 8.67
N LEU A 190 14.79 35.70 9.00
CA LEU A 190 14.34 37.08 9.08
C LEU A 190 13.70 37.30 10.44
N THR A 191 14.09 38.36 11.13
CA THR A 191 13.64 38.64 12.49
C THR A 191 12.63 39.78 12.54
N THR A 192 11.81 39.80 13.59
CA THR A 192 11.10 41.01 13.99
C THR A 192 12.07 42.10 14.42
N SER A 193 11.61 43.36 14.42
CA SER A 193 12.46 44.51 14.77
C SER A 193 13.07 44.39 16.17
N VAL A 194 14.37 44.65 16.25
CA VAL A 194 15.18 44.68 17.46
C VAL A 194 15.51 46.14 17.80
N ALA A 195 15.43 46.53 19.07
CA ALA A 195 15.79 47.87 19.51
C ALA A 195 17.32 48.05 19.51
N ILE A 196 17.81 49.19 19.02
CA ILE A 196 19.25 49.50 19.03
C ILE A 196 19.62 50.04 20.43
N PRO A 197 20.42 49.32 21.23
CA PRO A 197 20.78 49.77 22.57
C PRO A 197 21.79 50.92 22.51
N PRO A 198 21.90 51.71 23.58
CA PRO A 198 22.99 52.65 23.73
C PRO A 198 24.35 51.95 23.60
N PRO A 199 25.37 52.61 23.04
CA PRO A 199 26.71 52.05 22.89
C PRO A 199 27.27 51.47 24.19
N GLY A 200 27.86 50.27 24.12
CA GLY A 200 28.47 49.60 25.27
C GLY A 200 27.49 48.94 26.26
N VAL A 201 26.19 48.98 25.99
CA VAL A 201 25.18 48.26 26.78
C VAL A 201 24.82 46.95 26.10
N THR A 202 24.93 45.85 26.84
CA THR A 202 24.44 44.53 26.42
C THR A 202 22.98 44.37 26.79
N VAL A 203 22.14 43.99 25.83
CA VAL A 203 20.71 43.79 26.02
C VAL A 203 20.34 42.35 25.69
N GLU A 204 19.41 41.81 26.47
CA GLU A 204 18.77 40.52 26.24
C GLU A 204 17.32 40.77 25.77
N ALA A 205 16.93 40.13 24.67
CA ALA A 205 15.58 40.26 24.11
C ALA A 205 15.06 38.95 23.54
N ASN A 206 13.74 38.76 23.60
CA ASN A 206 13.04 37.68 22.92
C ASN A 206 12.50 38.22 21.60
N ILE A 207 12.87 37.58 20.50
CA ILE A 207 12.51 38.02 19.15
C ILE A 207 11.91 36.87 18.36
N SER A 208 10.95 37.17 17.49
CA SER A 208 10.42 36.17 16.57
C SER A 208 11.32 36.08 15.35
N MET A 209 11.69 34.86 14.98
CA MET A 209 12.51 34.54 13.82
C MET A 209 11.70 33.68 12.85
N TYR A 210 11.50 34.21 11.65
CA TYR A 210 10.95 33.48 10.52
C TYR A 210 12.08 32.82 9.75
N ARG A 211 11.87 31.56 9.37
CA ARG A 211 12.81 30.78 8.56
C ARG A 211 12.17 30.43 7.23
N PHE A 212 12.92 30.68 6.16
CA PHE A 212 12.62 30.28 4.80
C PHE A 212 13.80 29.46 4.31
N ALA A 213 13.61 28.14 4.25
CA ALA A 213 14.66 27.22 3.87
C ALA A 213 14.28 26.46 2.59
N PRO A 214 14.43 27.09 1.41
CA PRO A 214 14.24 26.39 0.15
C PRO A 214 15.32 25.31 -0.02
N ARG A 215 14.91 24.16 -0.54
CA ARG A 215 15.76 23.01 -0.83
C ARG A 215 15.54 22.58 -2.28
N SER A 216 16.62 22.48 -3.04
CA SER A 216 16.58 21.98 -4.42
C SER A 216 17.37 20.69 -4.55
N PHE A 217 16.82 19.75 -5.33
CA PHE A 217 17.36 18.40 -5.52
C PHE A 217 18.09 18.24 -6.87
N CYS A 218 18.14 19.29 -7.68
CA CYS A 218 19.00 19.36 -8.87
C CYS A 218 19.37 20.82 -9.15
N SER A 219 20.44 21.05 -9.90
CA SER A 219 20.78 22.40 -10.36
C SER A 219 19.69 22.93 -11.31
N GLY A 220 18.85 23.86 -10.81
CA GLY A 220 17.75 24.48 -11.58
C GLY A 220 16.37 23.84 -11.42
N CYS A 221 16.21 22.84 -10.56
CA CYS A 221 14.88 22.33 -10.20
C CYS A 221 14.13 23.33 -9.32
N ASN A 222 12.80 23.41 -9.50
CA ASN A 222 11.90 24.13 -8.59
C ASN A 222 12.13 23.65 -7.15
N PRO A 223 12.51 24.54 -6.21
CA PRO A 223 12.82 24.16 -4.86
C PRO A 223 11.54 23.91 -4.05
N ILE A 224 11.70 23.22 -2.95
CA ILE A 224 10.65 23.05 -1.93
C ILE A 224 11.01 23.94 -0.76
N VAL A 225 10.10 24.81 -0.33
CA VAL A 225 10.38 25.81 0.71
C VAL A 225 9.89 25.32 2.05
N GLU A 226 10.79 25.09 2.99
CA GLU A 226 10.42 24.94 4.40
C GLU A 226 10.17 26.31 5.01
N LEU A 227 9.05 26.45 5.71
CA LEU A 227 8.66 27.65 6.44
C LEU A 227 8.71 27.36 7.94
N GLY A 228 9.29 28.26 8.71
CA GLY A 228 9.41 28.12 10.15
C GLY A 228 9.15 29.44 10.88
N LEU A 229 8.63 29.35 12.11
CA LEU A 229 8.58 30.47 13.04
C LEU A 229 8.98 29.98 14.44
N ASP A 230 9.99 30.64 15.00
CA ASP A 230 10.48 30.41 16.36
C ASP A 230 10.58 31.70 17.15
N VAL A 231 10.60 31.56 18.48
CA VAL A 231 11.01 32.63 19.40
C VAL A 231 12.45 32.37 19.84
N CYS A 232 13.34 33.28 19.46
CA CYS A 232 14.76 33.23 19.80
C CYS A 232 15.06 34.22 20.93
N LYS A 233 15.78 33.74 21.94
CA LYS A 233 16.39 34.54 22.99
C LYS A 233 17.77 35.00 22.53
N ILE A 234 17.93 36.30 22.30
CA ILE A 234 19.19 36.90 21.81
C ILE A 234 19.83 37.81 22.84
N VAL A 235 21.17 37.81 22.86
CA VAL A 235 21.98 38.75 23.64
C VAL A 235 22.88 39.51 22.68
N TYR A 236 22.77 40.83 22.66
CA TYR A 236 23.43 41.66 21.66
C TYR A 236 23.88 43.01 22.22
N HIS A 237 24.86 43.62 21.57
CA HIS A 237 25.39 44.94 21.93
C HIS A 237 25.83 45.70 20.68
N VAL A 238 25.99 47.01 20.80
CA VAL A 238 26.51 47.87 19.73
C VAL A 238 28.00 48.11 19.94
N ASP A 239 28.80 47.74 18.94
CA ASP A 239 30.21 48.10 18.86
C ASP A 239 30.39 49.36 18.01
N MET A 240 30.93 50.40 18.63
CA MET A 240 31.17 51.69 17.99
C MET A 240 32.41 51.69 17.09
N ALA A 241 33.36 50.77 17.31
CA ALA A 241 34.57 50.71 16.51
C ALA A 241 34.28 50.21 15.08
N SER A 242 33.43 49.20 14.96
CA SER A 242 33.00 48.59 13.71
C SER A 242 31.68 49.15 13.16
N GLN A 243 31.03 50.08 13.89
CA GLN A 243 29.68 50.58 13.60
C GLN A 243 28.69 49.44 13.31
N SER A 244 28.70 48.41 14.17
CA SER A 244 27.89 47.21 13.99
C SER A 244 27.19 46.77 15.26
N LEU A 245 26.05 46.12 15.09
CA LEU A 245 25.36 45.39 16.14
C LEU A 245 25.89 43.95 16.14
N VAL A 246 26.44 43.53 17.28
CA VAL A 246 27.02 42.20 17.47
C VAL A 246 26.08 41.36 18.32
N VAL A 247 25.58 40.26 17.76
CA VAL A 247 24.81 39.26 18.49
C VAL A 247 25.80 38.26 19.10
N SER A 248 25.91 38.26 20.42
CA SER A 248 26.85 37.44 21.19
C SER A 248 26.35 36.00 21.44
N SER A 249 25.04 35.83 21.66
CA SER A 249 24.41 34.52 21.80
C SER A 249 22.98 34.55 21.28
N SER A 250 22.53 33.43 20.71
CA SER A 250 21.15 33.24 20.26
C SER A 250 20.75 31.79 20.48
N THR A 251 19.68 31.58 21.25
CA THR A 251 19.15 30.23 21.54
C THR A 251 17.63 30.23 21.42
N ALA A 252 17.06 29.11 21.00
CA ALA A 252 15.62 28.93 20.99
C ALA A 252 15.07 29.00 22.42
N TYR A 253 13.87 29.55 22.57
CA TYR A 253 13.20 29.59 23.86
C TYR A 253 12.64 28.20 24.19
N TRP A 254 13.17 27.55 25.21
CA TRP A 254 12.76 26.19 25.58
C TRP A 254 11.31 26.14 26.09
N GLY A 255 10.58 25.10 25.69
CA GLY A 255 9.16 24.92 26.03
C GLY A 255 8.18 25.63 25.09
N GLU A 256 8.68 26.40 24.12
CA GLU A 256 7.88 26.95 23.02
C GLU A 256 7.83 25.99 21.82
N TYR A 257 6.98 26.31 20.85
CA TYR A 257 6.78 25.50 19.65
C TYR A 257 7.43 26.11 18.41
N HIS A 258 8.13 25.27 17.64
CA HIS A 258 8.48 25.53 16.26
C HIS A 258 7.25 25.35 15.37
N MET A 259 6.76 26.45 14.81
CA MET A 259 5.63 26.37 13.88
C MET A 259 6.14 26.08 12.47
N LEU A 260 5.74 24.93 11.91
CA LEU A 260 6.27 24.42 10.66
C LEU A 260 5.23 24.54 9.53
N GLY A 261 5.71 24.99 8.37
CA GLY A 261 4.97 25.00 7.12
C GLY A 261 5.84 24.63 5.94
N MET A 262 5.22 24.50 4.77
CA MET A 262 5.92 24.16 3.54
C MET A 262 5.25 24.79 2.33
N ILE A 263 6.04 25.28 1.38
CA ILE A 263 5.57 25.64 0.03
C ILE A 263 5.94 24.50 -0.91
N LEU A 264 4.92 23.97 -1.61
CA LEU A 264 5.07 22.94 -2.63
C LEU A 264 4.45 23.39 -3.95
N GLU A 265 5.08 23.02 -5.05
CA GLU A 265 4.53 23.23 -6.39
C GLU A 265 3.20 22.49 -6.57
N ARG A 266 2.19 23.22 -7.05
CA ARG A 266 0.90 22.70 -7.51
C ARG A 266 0.99 22.36 -8.98
N SER A 267 1.26 21.08 -9.26
CA SER A 267 1.36 20.57 -10.62
C SER A 267 0.03 20.01 -11.13
N SER A 268 -0.09 19.89 -12.46
CA SER A 268 -1.20 19.14 -13.07
C SER A 268 -1.18 17.66 -12.65
N ALA A 269 -0.03 17.10 -12.31
CA ALA A 269 0.12 15.73 -11.82
C ALA A 269 -0.52 15.55 -10.44
N THR A 270 -0.32 16.48 -9.50
CA THR A 270 -0.93 16.43 -8.17
C THR A 270 -2.45 16.63 -8.25
N GLY A 271 -2.91 17.51 -9.14
CA GLY A 271 -4.34 17.65 -9.45
C GLY A 271 -4.95 16.36 -10.04
N ALA A 272 -4.30 15.76 -11.04
CA ALA A 272 -4.73 14.50 -11.65
C ALA A 272 -4.75 13.35 -10.64
N SER A 273 -3.76 13.26 -9.75
CA SER A 273 -3.71 12.28 -8.66
C SER A 273 -4.96 12.33 -7.79
N LEU A 274 -5.38 13.54 -7.39
CA LEU A 274 -6.57 13.72 -6.57
C LEU A 274 -7.83 13.19 -7.26
N TYR A 275 -8.05 13.54 -8.54
CA TYR A 275 -9.18 13.03 -9.31
C TYR A 275 -9.14 11.51 -9.49
N LEU A 276 -7.97 10.94 -9.76
CA LEU A 276 -7.82 9.49 -9.94
C LEU A 276 -8.10 8.72 -8.64
N ARG A 277 -7.67 9.23 -7.47
CA ARG A 277 -8.03 8.63 -6.17
C ARG A 277 -9.53 8.68 -5.93
N ALA A 278 -10.16 9.82 -6.21
CA ALA A 278 -11.62 9.95 -6.07
C ALA A 278 -12.37 8.96 -6.99
N ILE A 279 -11.94 8.82 -8.25
CA ILE A 279 -12.51 7.85 -9.19
C ILE A 279 -12.30 6.41 -8.70
N ALA A 280 -11.09 6.06 -8.25
CA ALA A 280 -10.79 4.73 -7.72
C ALA A 280 -11.69 4.38 -6.53
N LEU A 281 -11.86 5.30 -5.58
CA LEU A 281 -12.74 5.11 -4.42
C LEU A 281 -14.21 4.97 -4.81
N MET A 282 -14.69 5.80 -5.75
CA MET A 282 -16.06 5.71 -6.24
C MET A 282 -16.34 4.36 -6.91
N VAL A 283 -15.39 3.87 -7.72
CA VAL A 283 -15.51 2.54 -8.36
C VAL A 283 -15.42 1.42 -7.32
N ALA A 284 -14.55 1.53 -6.32
CA ALA A 284 -14.47 0.56 -5.23
C ALA A 284 -15.78 0.51 -4.42
N LEU A 285 -16.35 1.66 -4.08
CA LEU A 285 -17.61 1.75 -3.33
C LEU A 285 -18.80 1.23 -4.15
N ALA A 286 -18.92 1.62 -5.42
CA ALA A 286 -19.97 1.14 -6.32
C ALA A 286 -19.88 -0.38 -6.55
N GLY A 287 -18.68 -0.89 -6.82
CA GLY A 287 -18.46 -2.33 -6.99
C GLY A 287 -18.67 -3.13 -5.70
N PHE A 288 -18.22 -2.61 -4.56
CA PHE A 288 -18.42 -3.28 -3.27
C PHE A 288 -19.89 -3.29 -2.84
N THR A 289 -20.62 -2.18 -2.98
CA THR A 289 -22.06 -2.13 -2.67
C THR A 289 -22.85 -3.06 -3.58
N THR A 290 -22.47 -3.16 -4.85
CA THR A 290 -22.99 -4.14 -5.80
C THR A 290 -22.74 -5.57 -5.31
N SER A 291 -21.54 -5.88 -4.83
CA SER A 291 -21.18 -7.20 -4.31
C SER A 291 -21.97 -7.65 -3.07
N LYS A 292 -22.64 -6.72 -2.37
CA LYS A 292 -23.54 -7.04 -1.24
C LYS A 292 -24.88 -7.59 -1.67
N LYS A 293 -25.22 -7.50 -2.94
CA LYS A 293 -26.37 -8.18 -3.56
C LYS A 293 -25.87 -9.31 -4.46
N THR A 294 -26.71 -10.30 -4.66
CA THR A 294 -26.41 -11.40 -5.57
C THR A 294 -26.46 -10.89 -7.01
N THR A 295 -25.35 -10.97 -7.72
CA THR A 295 -25.30 -10.65 -9.16
C THR A 295 -25.93 -11.77 -9.97
N ARG A 296 -26.50 -11.42 -11.12
CA ARG A 296 -26.98 -12.41 -12.08
C ARG A 296 -25.79 -13.12 -12.75
N TRP A 297 -25.95 -14.42 -12.98
CA TRP A 297 -24.98 -15.19 -13.76
C TRP A 297 -24.84 -14.58 -15.14
N THR A 298 -23.62 -14.22 -15.51
CA THR A 298 -23.35 -13.51 -16.75
C THR A 298 -23.04 -14.52 -17.84
N GLU A 299 -23.78 -14.45 -18.94
CA GLU A 299 -23.53 -15.27 -20.12
C GLU A 299 -22.50 -14.58 -21.03
N ALA A 300 -21.63 -15.34 -21.68
CA ALA A 300 -20.56 -14.81 -22.54
C ALA A 300 -21.07 -13.84 -23.62
N THR A 301 -22.28 -14.09 -24.15
CA THR A 301 -22.94 -13.26 -25.16
C THR A 301 -23.31 -11.84 -24.68
N THR A 302 -23.41 -11.64 -23.36
CA THR A 302 -23.80 -10.35 -22.77
C THR A 302 -22.64 -9.34 -22.71
N MET A 303 -21.39 -9.81 -22.84
CA MET A 303 -20.16 -9.01 -22.75
C MET A 303 -19.61 -8.57 -24.13
N SER A 304 -20.49 -8.36 -25.12
CA SER A 304 -20.09 -8.18 -26.54
C SER A 304 -19.26 -6.93 -26.86
N THR A 305 -19.24 -5.92 -25.98
CA THR A 305 -18.66 -4.60 -26.27
C THR A 305 -18.01 -4.02 -25.03
N PHE A 306 -16.91 -3.27 -25.20
CA PHE A 306 -16.19 -2.62 -24.10
C PHE A 306 -17.11 -1.81 -23.17
N TRP A 307 -18.00 -0.98 -23.73
CA TRP A 307 -18.96 -0.19 -22.94
C TRP A 307 -19.91 -1.06 -22.12
N LYS A 308 -20.41 -2.16 -22.69
CA LYS A 308 -21.25 -3.11 -21.95
C LYS A 308 -20.48 -3.79 -20.83
N ARG A 309 -19.18 -4.05 -21.03
CA ARG A 309 -18.30 -4.58 -19.99
C ARG A 309 -18.14 -3.59 -18.85
N VAL A 310 -17.87 -2.32 -19.15
CA VAL A 310 -17.75 -1.25 -18.15
C VAL A 310 -19.07 -1.05 -17.39
N THR A 311 -20.21 -0.98 -18.09
CA THR A 311 -21.51 -0.82 -17.42
C THR A 311 -21.83 -2.01 -16.53
N HIS A 312 -21.51 -3.22 -16.95
CA HIS A 312 -21.72 -4.43 -16.15
C HIS A 312 -20.70 -4.57 -15.01
N THR A 313 -19.50 -4.00 -15.12
CA THR A 313 -18.54 -3.86 -14.00
C THR A 313 -19.08 -2.93 -12.92
N LEU A 314 -19.78 -1.85 -13.27
CA LEU A 314 -20.27 -0.85 -12.31
C LEU A 314 -21.69 -1.13 -11.80
N ALA A 315 -22.56 -1.65 -12.66
CA ALA A 315 -23.98 -1.87 -12.41
C ALA A 315 -24.48 -3.14 -13.13
N PRO A 316 -24.06 -4.33 -12.68
CA PRO A 316 -24.60 -5.59 -13.20
C PRO A 316 -26.09 -5.73 -12.85
N PRO A 317 -26.84 -6.59 -13.56
CA PRO A 317 -28.16 -7.02 -13.12
C PRO A 317 -28.07 -7.74 -11.76
N LEU A 318 -28.88 -7.30 -10.80
CA LEU A 318 -28.86 -7.77 -9.41
C LEU A 318 -30.17 -8.45 -9.02
N TYR A 319 -30.08 -9.54 -8.25
CA TYR A 319 -31.21 -10.06 -7.49
C TYR A 319 -31.35 -9.33 -6.15
N ARG A 320 -32.53 -9.45 -5.53
CA ARG A 320 -32.85 -8.81 -4.25
C ARG A 320 -32.16 -9.46 -3.03
N TYR A 321 -31.57 -10.64 -3.20
CA TYR A 321 -30.92 -11.41 -2.14
C TYR A 321 -29.53 -10.88 -1.79
N SER A 322 -29.19 -10.86 -0.51
CA SER A 322 -27.87 -10.45 -0.03
C SER A 322 -26.78 -11.47 -0.36
N SER A 323 -25.56 -10.98 -0.51
CA SER A 323 -24.33 -11.77 -0.72
C SER A 323 -23.25 -11.24 0.23
N HIS A 324 -22.61 -12.14 0.98
CA HIS A 324 -21.52 -11.81 1.91
C HIS A 324 -20.16 -12.27 1.40
N THR A 325 -20.04 -12.47 0.08
CA THR A 325 -18.90 -13.09 -0.58
C THR A 325 -17.59 -12.32 -0.41
N PHE A 326 -17.65 -10.98 -0.48
CA PHE A 326 -16.46 -10.13 -0.42
C PHE A 326 -16.50 -9.18 0.79
N THR A 327 -15.33 -9.07 1.45
CA THR A 327 -15.01 -7.93 2.32
C THR A 327 -14.48 -6.76 1.47
N PHE A 328 -14.53 -5.54 1.99
CA PHE A 328 -14.11 -4.36 1.23
C PHE A 328 -12.62 -4.42 0.84
N SER A 329 -11.77 -4.87 1.76
CA SER A 329 -10.34 -5.05 1.51
C SER A 329 -10.09 -6.10 0.42
N ASN A 330 -10.72 -7.28 0.52
CA ASN A 330 -10.59 -8.33 -0.50
C ASN A 330 -10.99 -7.84 -1.90
N PHE A 331 -12.11 -7.09 -1.99
CA PHE A 331 -12.56 -6.49 -3.23
C PHE A 331 -11.50 -5.54 -3.84
N CYS A 332 -10.97 -4.61 -3.04
CA CYS A 332 -10.01 -3.61 -3.52
C CYS A 332 -8.66 -4.22 -3.92
N LEU A 333 -8.13 -5.15 -3.11
CA LEU A 333 -6.84 -5.80 -3.35
C LEU A 333 -6.86 -6.70 -4.60
N ASN A 334 -8.00 -7.33 -4.89
CA ASN A 334 -8.13 -8.18 -6.06
C ASN A 334 -8.54 -7.45 -7.34
N SER A 335 -9.19 -6.28 -7.24
CA SER A 335 -9.64 -5.50 -8.41
C SER A 335 -8.46 -4.88 -9.16
N ASP A 336 -8.26 -5.25 -10.42
CA ASP A 336 -7.20 -4.68 -11.27
C ASP A 336 -7.45 -3.21 -11.55
N PHE A 337 -8.72 -2.84 -11.82
CA PHE A 337 -9.09 -1.45 -12.09
C PHE A 337 -8.71 -0.56 -10.91
N PHE A 338 -9.05 -0.99 -9.69
CA PHE A 338 -8.74 -0.22 -8.49
C PHE A 338 -7.24 -0.08 -8.29
N VAL A 339 -6.50 -1.21 -8.30
CA VAL A 339 -5.06 -1.20 -8.06
C VAL A 339 -4.31 -0.36 -9.09
N VAL A 340 -4.63 -0.48 -10.37
CA VAL A 340 -3.96 0.28 -11.44
C VAL A 340 -4.24 1.78 -11.31
N VAL A 341 -5.51 2.18 -11.22
CA VAL A 341 -5.87 3.61 -11.13
C VAL A 341 -5.27 4.24 -9.87
N TYR A 342 -5.31 3.51 -8.75
CA TYR A 342 -4.75 4.00 -7.48
C TYR A 342 -3.22 4.11 -7.53
N VAL A 343 -2.51 3.14 -8.11
CA VAL A 343 -1.04 3.20 -8.26
C VAL A 343 -0.61 4.37 -9.15
N VAL A 344 -1.30 4.62 -10.26
CA VAL A 344 -1.03 5.80 -11.10
C VAL A 344 -1.20 7.08 -10.30
N ALA A 345 -2.25 7.16 -9.47
CA ALA A 345 -2.45 8.31 -8.61
C ALA A 345 -1.33 8.46 -7.55
N VAL A 346 -0.86 7.37 -6.96
CA VAL A 346 0.26 7.40 -6.00
C VAL A 346 1.53 7.91 -6.66
N ILE A 347 1.89 7.39 -7.84
CA ILE A 347 3.11 7.79 -8.58
C ILE A 347 3.08 9.28 -8.94
N LEU A 348 1.94 9.80 -9.40
CA LEU A 348 1.79 11.22 -9.77
C LEU A 348 1.96 12.19 -8.58
N ASP A 349 1.77 11.70 -7.35
CA ASP A 349 1.85 12.50 -6.12
C ASP A 349 3.09 12.18 -5.27
N GLU A 350 3.98 11.31 -5.76
CA GLU A 350 5.09 10.78 -4.98
C GLU A 350 6.10 11.87 -4.60
N LYS A 351 6.38 12.82 -5.51
CA LYS A 351 7.30 13.95 -5.27
C LYS A 351 6.88 14.74 -4.02
N ASN A 352 5.64 15.22 -3.99
CA ASN A 352 5.14 16.10 -2.93
C ASN A 352 4.98 15.33 -1.60
N SER A 353 4.42 14.13 -1.66
CA SER A 353 4.23 13.29 -0.47
C SER A 353 5.55 12.89 0.20
N MET A 354 6.58 12.54 -0.57
CA MET A 354 7.88 12.16 -0.02
C MET A 354 8.58 13.34 0.66
N CYS A 355 8.54 14.52 0.05
CA CYS A 355 9.18 15.71 0.60
C CYS A 355 8.48 16.20 1.87
N PHE A 356 7.13 16.21 1.86
CA PHE A 356 6.33 16.56 3.03
C PHE A 356 6.57 15.57 4.18
N ALA A 357 6.47 14.26 3.92
CA ALA A 357 6.69 13.23 4.93
C ALA A 357 8.08 13.32 5.57
N ARG A 358 9.13 13.62 4.78
CA ARG A 358 10.49 13.78 5.29
C ARG A 358 10.62 15.01 6.20
N LEU A 359 10.08 16.16 5.77
CA LEU A 359 10.20 17.39 6.54
C LEU A 359 9.53 17.23 7.91
N VAL A 360 8.28 16.75 7.89
CA VAL A 360 7.51 16.48 9.11
C VAL A 360 8.21 15.43 9.97
N HIS A 361 8.75 14.37 9.37
CA HIS A 361 9.50 13.36 10.11
C HIS A 361 10.70 13.95 10.85
N THR A 362 11.48 14.81 10.19
CA THR A 362 12.71 15.38 10.76
C THR A 362 12.43 16.17 12.04
N TRP A 363 11.33 16.92 12.05
CA TRP A 363 10.92 17.72 13.21
C TRP A 363 10.17 16.89 14.27
N ASN A 364 9.46 15.83 13.87
CA ASN A 364 8.70 14.98 14.80
C ASN A 364 9.51 13.81 15.40
N ILE A 365 10.83 13.69 15.15
CA ILE A 365 11.64 12.58 15.72
C ILE A 365 11.61 12.62 17.25
N GLU A 366 11.69 13.82 17.82
CA GLU A 366 11.65 14.07 19.25
C GLU A 366 10.29 14.64 19.70
N GLY A 367 9.34 14.78 18.76
CA GLY A 367 8.03 15.36 19.01
C GLY A 367 7.05 14.34 19.62
N ASP A 368 6.29 14.79 20.62
CA ASP A 368 5.29 13.96 21.32
C ASP A 368 3.91 13.93 20.61
N ASN A 369 3.79 14.32 19.34
CA ASN A 369 2.50 14.40 18.66
C ASN A 369 2.15 13.13 17.86
N PRO A 370 1.30 12.22 18.40
CA PRO A 370 0.97 10.96 17.73
C PRO A 370 0.13 11.14 16.46
N TRP A 371 -0.56 12.27 16.30
CA TRP A 371 -1.35 12.52 15.10
C TRP A 371 -0.48 12.72 13.86
N ILE A 372 0.70 13.31 14.04
CA ILE A 372 1.68 13.51 12.98
C ILE A 372 2.23 12.15 12.51
N ASP A 373 2.49 11.24 13.44
CA ASP A 373 2.93 9.88 13.11
C ASP A 373 1.87 9.11 12.32
N ILE A 374 0.59 9.21 12.73
CA ILE A 374 -0.54 8.61 11.98
C ILE A 374 -0.62 9.19 10.57
N GLN A 375 -0.46 10.51 10.44
CA GLN A 375 -0.45 11.19 9.15
C GLN A 375 0.66 10.67 8.25
N MET A 376 1.89 10.60 8.75
CA MET A 376 3.03 10.05 8.01
C MET A 376 2.85 8.58 7.65
N MET A 377 2.35 7.76 8.60
CA MET A 377 2.08 6.34 8.37
C MET A 377 1.06 6.14 7.26
N SER A 378 -0.04 6.91 7.25
CA SER A 378 -1.06 6.84 6.20
C SER A 378 -0.52 7.24 4.82
N MET A 379 0.36 8.24 4.76
CA MET A 379 1.00 8.67 3.52
C MET A 379 1.96 7.60 2.96
N GLN A 380 2.74 6.97 3.83
CA GLN A 380 3.67 5.89 3.43
C GLN A 380 2.93 4.58 3.10
N PHE A 381 1.76 4.35 3.70
CA PHE A 381 0.90 3.19 3.40
C PHE A 381 0.45 3.11 1.93
N ARG A 382 0.46 4.23 1.19
CA ARG A 382 0.13 4.28 -0.24
C ARG A 382 0.94 3.30 -1.10
N TRP A 383 2.18 3.00 -0.73
CA TRP A 383 3.03 2.07 -1.47
C TRP A 383 2.61 0.59 -1.34
N LEU A 384 1.69 0.27 -0.43
CA LEU A 384 1.04 -1.04 -0.41
C LEU A 384 0.42 -1.38 -1.77
N TRP A 385 -0.16 -0.38 -2.44
CA TRP A 385 -0.79 -0.58 -3.74
C TRP A 385 0.24 -0.84 -4.84
N ILE A 386 1.45 -0.25 -4.75
CA ILE A 386 2.57 -0.55 -5.63
C ILE A 386 2.99 -2.01 -5.45
N ASN A 387 3.10 -2.48 -4.20
CA ASN A 387 3.37 -3.89 -3.90
C ASN A 387 2.34 -4.83 -4.54
N CYS A 388 1.04 -4.50 -4.39
CA CYS A 388 -0.05 -5.28 -5.00
C CYS A 388 0.06 -5.28 -6.53
N PHE A 389 0.37 -4.14 -7.13
CA PHE A 389 0.57 -4.01 -8.58
C PHE A 389 1.76 -4.84 -9.07
N VAL A 390 2.89 -4.83 -8.36
CA VAL A 390 4.08 -5.64 -8.72
C VAL A 390 3.74 -7.13 -8.73
N VAL A 391 3.00 -7.63 -7.74
CA VAL A 391 2.58 -9.05 -7.69
C VAL A 391 1.62 -9.37 -8.85
N LYS A 392 0.64 -8.50 -9.13
CA LYS A 392 -0.29 -8.65 -10.26
C LYS A 392 0.44 -8.64 -11.60
N ALA A 393 1.33 -7.67 -11.81
CA ALA A 393 2.12 -7.54 -13.03
C ALA A 393 3.03 -8.76 -13.23
N ALA A 394 3.70 -9.22 -12.17
CA ALA A 394 4.49 -10.46 -12.21
C ALA A 394 3.63 -11.66 -12.63
N LYS A 395 2.44 -11.82 -12.05
CA LYS A 395 1.51 -12.90 -12.40
C LYS A 395 1.13 -12.86 -13.89
N VAL A 396 0.83 -11.68 -14.43
CA VAL A 396 0.51 -11.47 -15.85
C VAL A 396 1.73 -11.79 -16.73
N VAL A 397 2.90 -11.21 -16.43
CA VAL A 397 4.13 -11.41 -17.20
C VAL A 397 4.54 -12.88 -17.24
N PHE A 398 4.57 -13.57 -16.09
CA PHE A 398 4.94 -14.99 -16.03
C PHE A 398 3.90 -15.91 -16.66
N ASN A 399 2.63 -15.49 -16.73
CA ASN A 399 1.64 -16.24 -17.49
C ASN A 399 1.88 -16.14 -19.00
N PHE A 400 2.21 -14.94 -19.52
CA PHE A 400 2.47 -14.73 -20.94
C PHE A 400 3.84 -15.24 -21.40
N ALA A 401 4.87 -15.16 -20.56
CA ALA A 401 6.23 -15.59 -20.89
C ALA A 401 6.42 -17.12 -20.80
N SER A 402 5.55 -17.83 -20.06
CA SER A 402 5.71 -19.27 -19.88
C SER A 402 5.22 -20.07 -21.09
N LEU A 403 6.03 -21.03 -21.54
CA LEU A 403 5.64 -22.06 -22.52
C LEU A 403 4.44 -22.90 -22.04
N THR A 404 4.14 -22.90 -20.73
CA THR A 404 2.98 -23.57 -20.14
C THR A 404 1.71 -22.71 -20.12
N ARG A 405 1.63 -21.67 -20.97
CA ARG A 405 0.47 -20.78 -21.12
C ARG A 405 -0.84 -21.53 -21.43
N TYR A 406 -0.83 -22.83 -21.72
CA TYR A 406 -2.03 -23.58 -22.07
C TYR A 406 -2.39 -24.73 -21.11
N SER A 407 -1.56 -25.01 -20.09
CA SER A 407 -1.71 -26.22 -19.26
C SER A 407 -2.29 -25.98 -17.86
N GLY A 408 -2.51 -24.72 -17.46
CA GLY A 408 -3.04 -24.40 -16.13
C GLY A 408 -2.23 -24.98 -14.97
N SER A 409 -0.92 -25.21 -15.19
CA SER A 409 -0.01 -25.88 -14.26
C SER A 409 1.24 -25.06 -13.95
N ASN A 410 1.20 -23.75 -14.21
CA ASN A 410 2.33 -22.86 -13.99
C ASN A 410 2.54 -22.61 -12.49
N THR A 411 3.51 -23.29 -11.90
CA THR A 411 3.85 -23.18 -10.47
C THR A 411 4.28 -21.77 -10.08
N VAL A 412 4.89 -21.01 -11.01
CA VAL A 412 5.33 -19.63 -10.79
C VAL A 412 4.14 -18.70 -10.68
N VAL A 413 3.15 -18.81 -11.57
CA VAL A 413 1.89 -18.05 -11.47
C VAL A 413 1.15 -18.37 -10.17
N GLY A 414 1.19 -19.64 -9.73
CA GLY A 414 0.63 -20.05 -8.45
C GLY A 414 1.36 -19.49 -7.23
N PHE A 415 2.64 -19.12 -7.35
CA PHE A 415 3.43 -18.53 -6.26
C PHE A 415 3.04 -17.07 -5.98
N PHE A 416 2.64 -16.31 -7.00
CA PHE A 416 2.21 -14.91 -6.87
C PHE A 416 0.77 -14.78 -6.37
N ASN A 417 0.42 -15.50 -5.29
CA ASN A 417 -0.87 -15.39 -4.61
C ASN A 417 -0.68 -15.42 -3.09
N PHE A 418 -1.51 -14.66 -2.39
CA PHE A 418 -1.67 -14.64 -0.95
C PHE A 418 -2.91 -15.42 -0.53
N SER A 419 -2.82 -16.14 0.59
CA SER A 419 -3.92 -16.88 1.19
C SER A 419 -4.86 -15.97 1.98
N SER A 420 -4.31 -14.89 2.56
CA SER A 420 -5.00 -13.95 3.44
C SER A 420 -4.42 -12.55 3.33
N VAL A 421 -5.24 -11.54 3.63
CA VAL A 421 -4.84 -10.13 3.74
C VAL A 421 -3.73 -9.88 4.76
N THR A 422 -3.54 -10.76 5.75
CA THR A 422 -2.52 -10.60 6.79
C THR A 422 -1.12 -10.43 6.21
N TYR A 423 -0.71 -11.27 5.25
CA TYR A 423 0.64 -11.22 4.69
C TYR A 423 0.88 -9.96 3.85
N ILE A 424 -0.17 -9.45 3.20
CA ILE A 424 -0.13 -8.19 2.46
C ILE A 424 0.14 -7.03 3.42
N TYR A 425 -0.59 -6.98 4.54
CA TYR A 425 -0.43 -5.92 5.53
C TYR A 425 0.87 -6.03 6.35
N LEU A 426 1.34 -7.23 6.68
CA LEU A 426 2.65 -7.42 7.30
C LEU A 426 3.78 -6.95 6.37
N GLY A 427 3.67 -7.23 5.06
CA GLY A 427 4.60 -6.69 4.05
C GLY A 427 4.55 -5.17 3.93
N ALA A 428 3.39 -4.54 4.21
CA ALA A 428 3.23 -3.09 4.19
C ALA A 428 4.02 -2.37 5.29
N VAL A 429 4.22 -3.00 6.45
CA VAL A 429 4.94 -2.41 7.60
C VAL A 429 6.35 -1.96 7.21
N PHE A 430 7.05 -2.76 6.40
CA PHE A 430 8.37 -2.38 5.89
C PHE A 430 8.31 -1.09 5.06
N VAL A 431 7.29 -0.96 4.20
CA VAL A 431 7.16 0.21 3.32
C VAL A 431 6.69 1.45 4.07
N MET A 432 6.03 1.28 5.23
CA MET A 432 5.73 2.37 6.16
C MET A 432 6.98 2.95 6.85
N LYS A 433 8.17 2.36 6.65
CA LYS A 433 9.45 2.82 7.16
C LYS A 433 10.34 3.46 6.08
N ARG A 434 9.74 3.82 4.93
CA ARG A 434 10.41 4.41 3.78
C ARG A 434 11.22 5.66 4.12
N ALA A 435 10.64 6.61 4.86
CA ALA A 435 11.34 7.85 5.19
C ALA A 435 12.62 7.57 6.01
N GLN A 436 12.52 6.64 6.97
CA GLN A 436 13.64 6.20 7.81
C GLN A 436 14.70 5.47 6.99
N TYR A 437 14.29 4.66 6.01
CA TYR A 437 15.20 3.97 5.09
C TYR A 437 16.05 4.95 4.27
N ILE A 438 15.44 6.02 3.76
CA ILE A 438 16.14 7.06 2.97
C ILE A 438 17.09 7.87 3.87
N GLU A 439 16.64 8.30 5.05
CA GLU A 439 17.51 9.05 5.96
C GLU A 439 18.68 8.19 6.46
N TYR A 440 18.47 6.90 6.72
CA TYR A 440 19.54 5.98 7.08
C TYR A 440 20.58 5.84 5.95
N GLY A 441 20.15 5.76 4.70
CA GLY A 441 21.09 5.76 3.56
C GLY A 441 21.82 7.08 3.34
N ASN A 442 21.39 8.15 4.00
CA ASN A 442 21.94 9.50 3.87
C ASN A 442 22.65 9.96 5.16
N THR A 443 23.00 9.06 6.07
CA THR A 443 23.67 9.38 7.33
C THR A 443 25.10 9.85 7.12
N ASP A 444 25.84 9.25 6.17
CA ASP A 444 27.20 9.65 5.85
C ASP A 444 27.21 10.83 4.87
N ARG A 445 27.05 12.02 5.45
CA ARG A 445 26.94 13.29 4.72
C ARG A 445 27.88 14.34 5.28
N THR A 446 28.29 15.25 4.40
CA THR A 446 29.07 16.44 4.73
C THR A 446 28.49 17.67 4.04
N THR A 447 28.80 18.86 4.57
CA THR A 447 28.23 20.12 4.09
C THR A 447 29.31 21.07 3.61
N LEU A 448 29.19 21.56 2.39
CA LEU A 448 29.94 22.73 1.91
C LEU A 448 29.07 23.97 2.02
N SER A 449 29.61 25.08 2.51
CA SER A 449 28.90 26.35 2.61
C SER A 449 29.45 27.37 1.63
N SER A 450 28.60 28.24 1.10
CA SER A 450 29.02 29.40 0.29
C SER A 450 29.96 30.36 1.02
N THR A 451 29.90 30.36 2.36
CA THR A 451 30.78 31.18 3.20
C THR A 451 32.24 30.69 3.21
N THR A 452 32.48 29.42 2.89
CA THR A 452 33.80 28.77 2.96
C THR A 452 34.31 28.29 1.61
N SER A 453 33.45 28.10 0.62
CA SER A 453 33.81 27.54 -0.67
C SER A 453 32.88 28.05 -1.77
N ASP A 454 33.43 28.22 -2.98
CA ASP A 454 32.64 28.53 -4.17
C ASP A 454 31.82 27.31 -4.59
N LEU A 455 30.50 27.49 -4.73
CA LEU A 455 29.55 26.43 -5.04
C LEU A 455 29.09 26.45 -6.51
N ASP A 456 29.37 27.50 -7.28
CA ASP A 456 28.82 27.67 -8.65
C ASP A 456 29.43 26.70 -9.67
N GLY A 457 30.65 26.22 -9.39
CA GLY A 457 31.30 25.18 -10.20
C GLY A 457 30.79 23.76 -9.98
N ILE A 458 29.90 23.54 -9.00
CA ILE A 458 29.47 22.19 -8.59
C ILE A 458 28.00 21.97 -8.98
N ARG A 459 27.76 20.99 -9.84
CA ARG A 459 26.40 20.61 -10.27
C ARG A 459 25.80 19.54 -9.37
N ILE A 460 24.48 19.57 -9.23
CA ILE A 460 23.70 18.49 -8.60
C ILE A 460 22.89 17.81 -9.68
N ASP A 461 23.23 16.55 -9.94
CA ASP A 461 22.54 15.71 -10.91
C ASP A 461 21.26 15.13 -10.25
N PHE A 462 20.13 15.17 -10.97
CA PHE A 462 18.83 14.73 -10.43
C PHE A 462 18.83 13.25 -10.01
N PHE A 463 19.57 12.39 -10.72
CA PHE A 463 19.64 10.96 -10.40
C PHE A 463 20.44 10.67 -9.12
N ASP A 464 21.42 11.52 -8.81
CA ASP A 464 22.24 11.44 -7.59
C ASP A 464 21.63 12.24 -6.43
N SER A 465 20.45 12.82 -6.65
CA SER A 465 19.76 13.64 -5.66
C SER A 465 19.39 12.85 -4.40
N TRP A 466 19.12 13.59 -3.32
CA TRP A 466 18.78 13.08 -1.98
C TRP A 466 17.81 11.89 -1.97
N PHE A 467 16.80 11.91 -2.85
CA PHE A 467 15.78 10.87 -2.92
C PHE A 467 16.04 9.84 -4.02
N VAL A 468 16.40 10.29 -5.24
CA VAL A 468 16.41 9.41 -6.41
C VAL A 468 17.46 8.33 -6.31
N ARG A 469 18.62 8.67 -5.73
CA ARG A 469 19.74 7.75 -5.50
C ARG A 469 19.35 6.54 -4.63
N SER A 470 18.37 6.70 -3.74
CA SER A 470 17.94 5.65 -2.82
C SER A 470 16.88 4.71 -3.43
N PHE A 471 16.22 5.10 -4.54
CA PHE A 471 15.15 4.30 -5.15
C PHE A 471 15.61 2.90 -5.61
N PRO A 472 16.74 2.72 -6.33
CA PRO A 472 17.15 1.39 -6.77
C PRO A 472 17.32 0.41 -5.61
N SER A 473 18.02 0.83 -4.55
CA SER A 473 18.23 0.01 -3.35
C SER A 473 16.90 -0.33 -2.67
N MET A 474 16.00 0.65 -2.54
CA MET A 474 14.69 0.46 -1.93
C MET A 474 13.79 -0.47 -2.75
N MET A 475 13.83 -0.39 -4.07
CA MET A 475 13.09 -1.30 -4.95
C MET A 475 13.55 -2.75 -4.77
N VAL A 476 14.86 -2.98 -4.62
CA VAL A 476 15.40 -4.32 -4.33
C VAL A 476 14.85 -4.85 -3.01
N VAL A 477 14.93 -4.06 -1.94
CA VAL A 477 14.42 -4.50 -0.62
C VAL A 477 12.91 -4.69 -0.64
N MET A 478 12.17 -3.84 -1.35
CA MET A 478 10.72 -3.99 -1.55
C MET A 478 10.38 -5.32 -2.23
N VAL A 479 11.08 -5.67 -3.31
CA VAL A 479 10.88 -6.96 -4.01
C VAL A 479 11.25 -8.14 -3.12
N LEU A 480 12.38 -8.06 -2.40
CA LEU A 480 12.79 -9.11 -1.45
C LEU A 480 11.77 -9.30 -0.33
N ASN A 481 11.25 -8.22 0.24
CA ASN A 481 10.19 -8.25 1.24
C ASN A 481 8.91 -8.91 0.69
N LEU A 482 8.52 -8.61 -0.55
CA LEU A 482 7.37 -9.27 -1.18
C LEU A 482 7.59 -10.76 -1.40
N LEU A 483 8.76 -11.16 -1.91
CA LEU A 483 9.11 -12.57 -2.11
C LEU A 483 9.17 -13.33 -0.78
N LEU A 484 9.67 -12.68 0.28
CA LEU A 484 9.70 -13.25 1.62
C LEU A 484 8.28 -13.46 2.16
N MET A 485 7.39 -12.48 2.05
CA MET A 485 6.00 -12.63 2.50
C MET A 485 5.22 -13.69 1.71
N LEU A 486 5.39 -13.72 0.38
CA LEU A 486 4.82 -14.78 -0.47
C LEU A 486 5.37 -16.16 -0.12
N GLY A 487 6.68 -16.26 0.14
CA GLY A 487 7.35 -17.49 0.54
C GLY A 487 6.86 -18.00 1.90
N LEU A 488 6.77 -17.12 2.90
CA LEU A 488 6.25 -17.44 4.23
C LEU A 488 4.82 -17.95 4.16
N ASP A 489 3.95 -17.26 3.42
CA ASP A 489 2.58 -17.71 3.22
C ASP A 489 2.50 -19.07 2.53
N ARG A 490 3.32 -19.30 1.50
CA ARG A 490 3.34 -20.56 0.76
C ARG A 490 3.80 -21.73 1.62
N VAL A 491 4.76 -21.50 2.51
CA VAL A 491 5.31 -22.53 3.41
C VAL A 491 4.35 -22.83 4.55
N TRP A 492 3.81 -21.81 5.22
CA TRP A 492 2.93 -21.98 6.37
C TRP A 492 1.58 -22.56 5.98
N ASN A 493 0.98 -22.08 4.87
CA ASN A 493 -0.33 -22.52 4.40
C ASN A 493 -0.27 -23.61 3.32
N ARG A 494 0.79 -24.43 3.31
CA ARG A 494 1.06 -25.42 2.26
C ARG A 494 -0.08 -26.42 2.03
N SER A 495 -0.80 -26.82 3.09
CA SER A 495 -1.94 -27.75 3.00
C SER A 495 -3.13 -27.12 2.28
N MET A 496 -3.49 -25.89 2.63
CA MET A 496 -4.53 -25.09 1.97
C MET A 496 -4.21 -24.91 0.49
N TRP A 497 -2.97 -24.53 0.16
CA TRP A 497 -2.55 -24.34 -1.22
C TRP A 497 -2.64 -25.61 -2.07
N ARG A 498 -2.35 -26.79 -1.49
CA ARG A 498 -2.54 -28.08 -2.16
C ARG A 498 -4.03 -28.36 -2.44
N ARG A 499 -4.90 -28.08 -1.47
CA ARG A 499 -6.36 -28.24 -1.60
C ARG A 499 -6.93 -27.30 -2.68
N LEU A 500 -6.52 -26.04 -2.68
CA LEU A 500 -6.93 -25.06 -3.71
C LEU A 500 -6.47 -25.46 -5.12
N ALA A 501 -5.25 -25.99 -5.27
CA ALA A 501 -4.71 -26.40 -6.56
C ALA A 501 -5.45 -27.61 -7.18
N GLN A 502 -6.15 -28.39 -6.36
CA GLN A 502 -6.91 -29.58 -6.76
C GLN A 502 -8.38 -29.28 -7.08
N ASN A 503 -8.87 -28.09 -6.76
CA ASN A 503 -10.24 -27.66 -7.00
C ASN A 503 -10.33 -26.71 -8.20
N SER A 504 -11.34 -26.87 -9.07
CA SER A 504 -11.48 -26.06 -10.28
C SER A 504 -11.73 -24.58 -10.01
N LEU A 505 -12.56 -24.22 -9.02
CA LEU A 505 -12.79 -22.81 -8.65
C LEU A 505 -11.54 -22.18 -8.02
N GLY A 506 -10.81 -22.93 -7.18
CA GLY A 506 -9.53 -22.50 -6.62
C GLY A 506 -8.48 -22.24 -7.70
N ARG A 507 -8.43 -23.09 -8.73
CA ARG A 507 -7.54 -22.93 -9.89
C ARG A 507 -7.89 -21.71 -10.74
N GLN A 508 -9.16 -21.35 -10.88
CA GLN A 508 -9.56 -20.12 -11.57
C GLN A 508 -8.96 -18.88 -10.91
N ALA A 509 -9.07 -18.76 -9.58
CA ALA A 509 -8.47 -17.66 -8.82
C ALA A 509 -6.92 -17.70 -8.86
N MET A 510 -6.32 -18.87 -8.62
CA MET A 510 -4.88 -18.99 -8.45
C MET A 510 -4.09 -18.93 -9.77
N PHE A 511 -4.56 -19.58 -10.84
CA PHE A 511 -3.82 -19.70 -12.10
C PHE A 511 -4.44 -18.95 -13.27
N ASN A 512 -5.75 -18.69 -13.25
CA ASN A 512 -6.49 -18.23 -14.42
C ASN A 512 -6.98 -16.78 -14.34
N SER A 513 -6.55 -16.06 -13.31
CA SER A 513 -6.87 -14.64 -13.13
C SER A 513 -5.67 -13.87 -12.58
N SER A 514 -5.69 -12.55 -12.72
CA SER A 514 -4.77 -11.61 -12.05
C SER A 514 -5.10 -11.36 -10.56
N SER A 515 -6.11 -12.03 -10.01
CA SER A 515 -6.42 -11.98 -8.58
C SER A 515 -5.20 -12.40 -7.75
N ILE A 516 -4.87 -11.68 -6.69
CA ILE A 516 -3.70 -12.00 -5.84
C ILE A 516 -4.08 -12.61 -4.51
N LEU A 517 -5.29 -12.39 -4.03
CA LEU A 517 -5.80 -12.96 -2.79
C LEU A 517 -6.76 -14.11 -3.12
N CYS A 518 -6.47 -15.29 -2.56
CA CYS A 518 -7.24 -16.53 -2.74
C CYS A 518 -8.17 -16.81 -1.54
N GLU A 519 -8.64 -15.76 -0.87
CA GLU A 519 -9.62 -15.83 0.21
C GLU A 519 -11.02 -15.67 -0.39
N MET A 520 -11.62 -16.76 -0.88
CA MET A 520 -13.00 -16.79 -1.38
C MET A 520 -13.85 -17.73 -0.51
N CYS A 521 -15.15 -17.86 -0.80
CA CYS A 521 -16.09 -18.75 -0.11
C CYS A 521 -15.77 -20.25 -0.31
N TYR A 522 -14.66 -20.74 0.24
CA TYR A 522 -14.23 -22.13 0.15
C TYR A 522 -14.64 -22.92 1.40
N ALA A 523 -15.69 -23.73 1.32
CA ALA A 523 -15.97 -24.78 2.30
C ALA A 523 -15.48 -26.13 1.75
N PHE A 524 -14.26 -26.53 2.13
CA PHE A 524 -13.66 -27.79 1.68
C PHE A 524 -14.40 -28.99 2.25
N HIS A 525 -14.79 -29.92 1.38
CA HIS A 525 -15.43 -31.18 1.76
C HIS A 525 -14.69 -32.36 1.14
N GLU A 526 -14.46 -33.41 1.93
CA GLU A 526 -13.82 -34.65 1.47
C GLU A 526 -14.93 -35.63 1.06
N LEU A 527 -14.91 -36.08 -0.19
CA LEU A 527 -15.90 -37.00 -0.76
C LEU A 527 -15.31 -38.41 -0.82
N ASP A 528 -16.06 -39.40 -0.33
CA ASP A 528 -15.68 -40.80 -0.46
C ASP A 528 -15.45 -41.18 -1.92
N ASN A 529 -14.37 -41.90 -2.24
CA ASN A 529 -14.01 -42.32 -3.60
C ASN A 529 -13.75 -41.18 -4.62
N TYR A 530 -13.55 -39.94 -4.19
CA TYR A 530 -13.08 -38.83 -5.05
C TYR A 530 -11.64 -38.46 -4.68
N LYS A 531 -10.71 -38.55 -5.64
CA LYS A 531 -9.27 -38.32 -5.39
C LYS A 531 -8.88 -36.83 -5.30
N ASN A 532 -9.74 -35.90 -5.73
CA ASN A 532 -9.47 -34.46 -5.66
C ASN A 532 -10.31 -33.80 -4.56
N GLN A 533 -10.23 -32.47 -4.45
CA GLN A 533 -10.89 -31.71 -3.40
C GLN A 533 -12.20 -31.08 -3.88
N ALA A 534 -13.32 -31.43 -3.26
CA ALA A 534 -14.58 -30.73 -3.52
C ALA A 534 -14.75 -29.52 -2.59
N VAL A 535 -15.40 -28.49 -3.12
CA VAL A 535 -15.77 -27.29 -2.38
C VAL A 535 -17.28 -27.08 -2.50
N VAL A 536 -17.95 -26.87 -1.36
CA VAL A 536 -19.36 -26.50 -1.33
C VAL A 536 -19.47 -24.98 -1.35
N VAL A 537 -20.18 -24.43 -2.34
CA VAL A 537 -20.38 -22.98 -2.51
C VAL A 537 -21.86 -22.68 -2.66
N GLN A 538 -22.36 -21.67 -1.95
CA GLN A 538 -23.72 -21.18 -2.12
C GLN A 538 -23.90 -20.60 -3.53
N THR A 539 -25.02 -20.90 -4.19
CA THR A 539 -25.25 -20.44 -5.58
C THR A 539 -25.14 -18.92 -5.70
N ARG A 540 -25.67 -18.19 -4.70
CA ARG A 540 -25.59 -16.72 -4.62
C ARG A 540 -24.15 -16.19 -4.60
N ALA A 541 -23.30 -16.82 -3.80
CA ALA A 541 -21.89 -16.47 -3.71
C ALA A 541 -21.16 -16.78 -5.02
N LEU A 542 -21.45 -17.93 -5.63
CA LEU A 542 -20.85 -18.35 -6.90
C LEU A 542 -21.13 -17.35 -8.04
N CYS A 543 -22.36 -16.85 -8.17
CA CYS A 543 -22.68 -15.81 -9.16
C CYS A 543 -21.92 -14.50 -8.90
N THR A 544 -21.75 -14.12 -7.63
CA THR A 544 -20.99 -12.92 -7.24
C THR A 544 -19.51 -13.06 -7.56
N VAL A 545 -18.92 -14.24 -7.31
CA VAL A 545 -17.52 -14.55 -7.67
C VAL A 545 -17.33 -14.54 -9.19
N GLN A 546 -18.27 -15.11 -9.95
CA GLN A 546 -18.20 -15.14 -11.42
C GLN A 546 -18.17 -13.72 -12.00
N TRP A 547 -19.10 -12.85 -11.57
CA TRP A 547 -19.10 -11.44 -11.97
C TRP A 547 -17.78 -10.76 -11.65
N PHE A 548 -17.28 -10.93 -10.42
CA PHE A 548 -16.05 -10.27 -9.98
C PHE A 548 -14.86 -10.69 -10.84
N LEU A 549 -14.66 -11.99 -11.05
CA LEU A 549 -13.55 -12.49 -11.85
C LEU A 549 -13.61 -11.98 -13.30
N MET A 550 -14.79 -11.95 -13.92
CA MET A 550 -14.90 -11.51 -15.33
C MET A 550 -14.81 -9.99 -15.52
N CYS A 551 -15.26 -9.21 -14.53
CA CYS A 551 -15.41 -7.76 -14.65
C CYS A 551 -14.32 -6.94 -13.95
N HIS A 552 -13.73 -7.45 -12.86
CA HIS A 552 -12.73 -6.75 -12.05
C HIS A 552 -11.31 -7.32 -12.17
N THR A 553 -11.15 -8.47 -12.81
CA THR A 553 -9.84 -9.11 -13.01
C THR A 553 -9.58 -9.45 -14.47
N LEU A 554 -8.31 -9.51 -14.85
CA LEU A 554 -7.87 -10.08 -16.11
C LEU A 554 -7.87 -11.61 -16.01
N CYS A 555 -8.72 -12.23 -16.81
CA CYS A 555 -8.79 -13.68 -17.00
C CYS A 555 -7.82 -14.14 -18.09
N PHE A 556 -7.20 -15.31 -17.93
CA PHE A 556 -6.17 -15.80 -18.85
C PHE A 556 -6.66 -16.82 -19.89
N GLY A 557 -7.84 -17.39 -19.70
CA GLY A 557 -8.50 -18.30 -20.64
C GLY A 557 -7.91 -19.71 -20.69
N LEU A 558 -7.40 -20.22 -19.57
CA LEU A 558 -6.77 -21.54 -19.50
C LEU A 558 -7.83 -22.66 -19.43
N PRO A 559 -7.68 -23.74 -20.24
CA PRO A 559 -8.55 -24.89 -20.15
C PRO A 559 -8.34 -25.66 -18.84
N GLU A 560 -9.42 -26.23 -18.31
CA GLU A 560 -9.34 -27.02 -17.08
C GLU A 560 -8.64 -28.38 -17.33
N ASN A 561 -7.95 -28.91 -16.30
CA ASN A 561 -7.10 -30.08 -16.50
C ASN A 561 -7.95 -31.33 -16.85
N PRO A 562 -7.64 -32.06 -17.94
CA PRO A 562 -8.41 -33.23 -18.35
C PRO A 562 -8.43 -34.36 -17.31
N LYS A 563 -7.50 -34.37 -16.35
CA LYS A 563 -7.53 -35.31 -15.22
C LYS A 563 -8.65 -35.00 -14.23
N HIS A 564 -8.92 -33.73 -13.93
CA HIS A 564 -9.99 -33.33 -13.03
C HIS A 564 -11.37 -33.55 -13.67
N VAL A 565 -11.51 -33.22 -14.96
CA VAL A 565 -12.72 -33.51 -15.74
C VAL A 565 -13.03 -35.00 -15.73
N ARG A 566 -12.02 -35.87 -15.98
CA ARG A 566 -12.19 -37.33 -15.94
C ARG A 566 -12.52 -37.85 -14.54
N ALA A 567 -11.90 -37.31 -13.50
CA ALA A 567 -12.16 -37.73 -12.12
C ALA A 567 -13.60 -37.43 -11.70
N MET A 568 -14.12 -36.26 -12.07
CA MET A 568 -15.50 -35.86 -11.78
C MET A 568 -16.52 -36.74 -12.54
N MET A 569 -16.27 -37.04 -13.81
CA MET A 569 -17.10 -37.99 -14.58
C MET A 569 -17.14 -39.38 -13.96
N THR A 570 -15.99 -39.90 -13.54
CA THR A 570 -15.88 -41.25 -12.97
C THR A 570 -16.70 -41.37 -11.68
N LYS A 571 -16.70 -40.31 -10.86
CA LYS A 571 -17.51 -40.25 -9.64
C LYS A 571 -19.01 -40.18 -9.96
N SER A 572 -19.43 -39.35 -10.91
CA SER A 572 -20.84 -39.25 -11.33
C SER A 572 -21.39 -40.57 -11.90
N LEU A 573 -20.58 -41.30 -12.67
CA LEU A 573 -20.95 -42.62 -13.19
C LEU A 573 -21.09 -43.67 -12.07
N GLY A 574 -20.25 -43.61 -11.03
CA GLY A 574 -20.36 -44.49 -9.85
C GLY A 574 -21.55 -44.19 -8.94
N ILE A 575 -22.06 -42.95 -8.95
CA ILE A 575 -23.29 -42.57 -8.24
C ILE A 575 -24.51 -43.18 -8.96
N HIS A 576 -24.49 -43.25 -10.30
CA HIS A 576 -25.58 -43.84 -11.08
C HIS A 576 -25.60 -45.38 -11.09
N SER A 577 -24.50 -46.07 -10.82
CA SER A 577 -24.48 -47.55 -10.77
C SER A 577 -25.11 -48.16 -9.51
N SER A 578 -25.42 -47.34 -8.49
CA SER A 578 -26.04 -47.80 -7.24
C SER A 578 -27.55 -47.54 -7.16
N GLY A 579 -28.17 -47.10 -8.25
CA GLY A 579 -29.62 -46.93 -8.35
C GLY A 579 -30.15 -47.47 -9.67
N TYR A 580 -31.13 -48.37 -9.59
CA TYR A 580 -31.81 -49.07 -10.69
C TYR A 580 -31.12 -50.32 -11.28
N THR A 581 -31.38 -51.47 -10.65
CA THR A 581 -31.49 -52.74 -11.39
C THR A 581 -32.87 -52.75 -12.07
N VAL A 582 -32.92 -52.45 -13.37
CA VAL A 582 -34.13 -52.69 -14.18
C VAL A 582 -34.15 -54.18 -14.53
N THR A 583 -34.99 -54.94 -13.86
CA THR A 583 -35.39 -56.28 -14.32
C THR A 583 -36.34 -56.13 -15.50
N ASN A 584 -35.85 -56.34 -16.72
CA ASN A 584 -36.73 -56.52 -17.87
C ASN A 584 -37.35 -57.92 -17.80
N VAL A 585 -38.66 -57.95 -17.53
CA VAL A 585 -39.52 -59.12 -17.79
C VAL A 585 -39.92 -59.08 -19.26
N SER A 586 -39.62 -60.13 -20.00
CA SER A 586 -40.29 -60.42 -21.27
C SER A 586 -40.45 -61.93 -21.43
N GLU A 587 -41.68 -62.42 -21.29
CA GLU A 587 -42.12 -63.72 -21.76
C GLU A 587 -42.21 -63.73 -23.29
N THR A 588 -41.72 -64.78 -23.93
CA THR A 588 -42.49 -65.69 -24.81
C THR A 588 -41.56 -66.58 -25.67
N GLY A 589 -41.91 -67.86 -25.80
CA GLY A 589 -41.74 -68.61 -27.06
C GLY A 589 -40.60 -69.64 -27.14
N ASN A 590 -40.99 -70.92 -27.21
CA ASN A 590 -40.20 -72.14 -27.37
C ASN A 590 -39.15 -72.15 -28.52
N GLY A 591 -38.06 -72.89 -28.32
CA GLY A 591 -37.15 -73.31 -29.39
C GLY A 591 -35.87 -73.98 -28.86
N GLU A 592 -35.65 -75.21 -29.28
CA GLU A 592 -34.70 -76.20 -28.79
C GLU A 592 -33.23 -75.95 -29.22
N GLN A 593 -32.29 -76.46 -28.40
CA GLN A 593 -31.04 -77.16 -28.82
C GLN A 593 -29.65 -76.42 -28.90
N ILE A 594 -28.81 -76.73 -27.89
CA ILE A 594 -27.37 -77.19 -27.91
C ILE A 594 -26.17 -76.22 -28.07
N CYS A 595 -25.28 -76.30 -27.04
CA CYS A 595 -23.81 -76.09 -26.90
C CYS A 595 -23.12 -74.81 -27.41
N GLY A 596 -22.23 -74.12 -26.69
CA GLY A 596 -21.67 -74.30 -25.34
C GLY A 596 -20.34 -73.55 -25.20
N HIS A 597 -20.04 -72.92 -24.05
CA HIS A 597 -18.71 -72.90 -23.40
C HIS A 597 -18.73 -72.14 -22.05
N ARG A 598 -18.23 -72.85 -21.03
CA ARG A 598 -17.72 -72.52 -19.68
C ARG A 598 -17.29 -71.05 -19.43
N ASN A 599 -17.33 -70.48 -18.21
CA ASN A 599 -17.21 -71.09 -16.88
C ASN A 599 -17.65 -70.13 -15.74
N LYS A 600 -17.93 -70.78 -14.60
CA LYS A 600 -18.45 -70.33 -13.30
C LYS A 600 -17.67 -69.20 -12.59
N VAL A 601 -18.40 -68.30 -11.93
CA VAL A 601 -17.96 -67.61 -10.70
C VAL A 601 -18.62 -68.32 -9.52
N THR A 602 -17.80 -68.75 -8.56
CA THR A 602 -18.23 -69.40 -7.32
C THR A 602 -18.07 -68.38 -6.20
N VAL A 603 -19.14 -68.12 -5.46
CA VAL A 603 -19.14 -67.33 -4.23
C VAL A 603 -18.43 -68.11 -3.13
N LYS A 604 -17.58 -67.43 -2.36
CA LYS A 604 -17.08 -67.93 -1.07
C LYS A 604 -17.08 -66.78 -0.07
N ASP A 605 -18.03 -66.84 0.85
CA ASP A 605 -17.92 -66.19 2.17
C ASP A 605 -16.91 -66.97 3.02
N ALA A 606 -16.09 -66.23 3.76
CA ALA A 606 -15.32 -66.80 4.87
C ALA A 606 -15.15 -65.75 5.97
N SER A 607 -15.79 -66.05 7.09
CA SER A 607 -15.56 -65.51 8.43
C SER A 607 -14.25 -66.07 9.02
N GLY A 608 -13.57 -65.28 9.85
CA GLY A 608 -12.65 -65.80 10.88
C GLY A 608 -11.35 -65.02 11.12
N GLY A 609 -11.18 -64.54 12.36
CA GLY A 609 -9.90 -64.63 13.09
C GLY A 609 -9.00 -63.39 13.07
N GLY A 610 -8.87 -62.73 14.23
CA GLY A 610 -8.19 -61.43 14.38
C GLY A 610 -6.67 -61.43 14.50
N LYS A 611 -6.10 -60.22 14.44
CA LYS A 611 -5.19 -59.61 15.45
C LYS A 611 -4.97 -58.13 15.10
N GLY A 612 -5.01 -57.29 16.14
CA GLY A 612 -5.32 -55.87 16.02
C GLY A 612 -4.20 -54.91 15.59
N SER A 613 -4.64 -53.73 15.16
CA SER A 613 -3.97 -52.46 15.38
C SER A 613 -5.03 -51.47 15.88
N SER A 614 -4.89 -51.04 17.13
CA SER A 614 -5.81 -50.12 17.80
C SER A 614 -5.54 -48.69 17.34
N TYR A 615 -6.37 -48.17 16.43
CA TYR A 615 -6.57 -46.72 16.31
C TYR A 615 -7.82 -46.36 17.11
N ARG A 616 -7.61 -45.59 18.17
CA ARG A 616 -8.64 -45.12 19.08
C ARG A 616 -9.52 -44.10 18.33
N VAL A 617 -10.74 -44.50 17.98
CA VAL A 617 -11.78 -43.59 17.50
C VAL A 617 -12.11 -42.64 18.65
N VAL A 618 -11.70 -41.39 18.52
CA VAL A 618 -12.17 -40.29 19.37
C VAL A 618 -13.42 -39.75 18.69
N GLY A 619 -14.55 -39.80 19.40
CA GLY A 619 -15.87 -39.45 18.89
C GLY A 619 -15.89 -38.07 18.23
N THR A 620 -16.44 -38.06 17.02
CA THR A 620 -16.53 -36.94 16.08
C THR A 620 -17.54 -35.86 16.48
N ASP A 621 -18.32 -36.07 17.54
CA ASP A 621 -19.51 -35.24 17.79
C ASP A 621 -19.17 -33.95 18.56
N ALA A 622 -18.10 -33.94 19.36
CA ALA A 622 -17.65 -32.74 20.08
C ALA A 622 -16.86 -31.77 19.20
N LEU A 623 -16.05 -32.29 18.26
CA LEU A 623 -15.30 -31.50 17.29
C LEU A 623 -16.23 -30.86 16.25
N HIS A 624 -17.33 -31.53 15.91
CA HIS A 624 -18.33 -31.00 14.97
C HIS A 624 -19.14 -29.84 15.58
N HIS A 625 -19.48 -29.91 16.87
CA HIS A 625 -20.11 -28.79 17.58
C HIS A 625 -19.19 -27.60 17.78
N ALA A 626 -17.90 -27.83 18.03
CA ALA A 626 -16.93 -26.75 18.20
C ALA A 626 -16.58 -26.05 16.87
N LEU A 627 -16.60 -26.76 15.74
CA LEU A 627 -16.47 -26.17 14.39
C LEU A 627 -17.74 -25.44 13.94
N LYS A 628 -18.94 -25.85 14.37
CA LYS A 628 -20.19 -25.12 14.12
C LYS A 628 -20.16 -23.72 14.76
N ALA A 629 -19.69 -23.61 16.01
CA ALA A 629 -19.57 -22.33 16.71
C ALA A 629 -18.52 -21.38 16.09
N VAL A 630 -17.50 -21.89 15.41
CA VAL A 630 -16.51 -21.07 14.67
C VAL A 630 -17.06 -20.58 13.33
N HIS A 631 -17.99 -21.31 12.74
CA HIS A 631 -18.55 -21.01 11.41
C HIS A 631 -19.68 -19.96 11.49
N GLU A 632 -20.36 -19.85 12.64
CA GLU A 632 -21.45 -18.88 12.86
C GLU A 632 -20.98 -17.42 12.97
N ASP A 633 -19.73 -17.15 13.34
CA ASP A 633 -19.23 -15.77 13.51
C ASP A 633 -18.55 -15.18 12.26
N ASN A 634 -18.31 -15.99 11.22
CA ASN A 634 -17.68 -15.55 9.96
C ASN A 634 -18.61 -15.53 8.74
N LEU A 635 -19.83 -16.04 8.86
CA LEU A 635 -20.93 -15.76 7.94
C LEU A 635 -22.09 -15.22 8.78
N GLY A 636 -22.52 -13.99 8.52
CA GLY A 636 -23.69 -13.43 9.19
C GLY A 636 -24.88 -14.39 9.12
N ALA A 637 -25.32 -14.84 10.30
CA ALA A 637 -26.53 -15.59 10.61
C ALA A 637 -26.90 -16.69 9.60
N VAL A 638 -26.43 -17.91 9.87
CA VAL A 638 -27.09 -19.12 9.38
C VAL A 638 -27.38 -19.99 10.60
N GLU A 639 -28.64 -20.00 11.04
CA GLU A 639 -29.10 -21.01 11.99
C GLU A 639 -28.85 -22.41 11.38
N PRO A 640 -28.34 -23.37 12.16
CA PRO A 640 -28.28 -24.75 11.72
C PRO A 640 -29.72 -25.27 11.65
N ALA A 641 -30.23 -25.51 10.44
CA ALA A 641 -31.47 -26.25 10.25
C ALA A 641 -31.39 -27.56 11.03
N ASN A 642 -32.43 -27.82 11.83
CA ASN A 642 -32.63 -29.03 12.60
C ASN A 642 -32.32 -30.27 11.75
N GLU A 643 -31.56 -31.20 12.32
CA GLU A 643 -31.57 -32.60 11.90
C GLU A 643 -32.95 -33.16 12.24
N ASP A 644 -33.93 -32.91 11.37
CA ASP A 644 -35.22 -33.60 11.28
C ASP A 644 -36.03 -32.98 10.12
N ASP A 645 -35.53 -33.08 8.89
CA ASP A 645 -36.41 -33.05 7.71
C ASP A 645 -35.98 -34.13 6.72
N ASP A 646 -36.80 -35.18 6.69
CA ASP A 646 -36.67 -36.37 5.87
C ASP A 646 -36.51 -36.02 4.38
N GLY A 647 -35.46 -36.57 3.75
CA GLY A 647 -35.60 -37.21 2.45
C GLY A 647 -35.95 -36.36 1.23
N LYS A 648 -35.63 -35.06 1.16
CA LYS A 648 -35.72 -34.29 -0.11
C LYS A 648 -34.36 -34.00 -0.75
N ALA A 649 -33.88 -35.01 -1.49
CA ALA A 649 -32.97 -34.98 -2.63
C ALA A 649 -32.12 -33.70 -2.84
N ILE A 650 -30.97 -33.64 -2.17
CA ILE A 650 -29.81 -32.92 -2.71
C ILE A 650 -29.38 -33.71 -3.97
N HIS A 651 -29.67 -33.18 -5.15
CA HIS A 651 -29.11 -33.71 -6.40
C HIS A 651 -27.57 -33.60 -6.32
N ASN A 652 -26.91 -34.70 -5.99
CA ASN A 652 -25.46 -34.88 -5.83
C ASN A 652 -24.71 -34.84 -7.17
N ASP A 653 -24.92 -33.79 -7.97
CA ASP A 653 -24.22 -33.62 -9.23
C ASP A 653 -23.03 -32.66 -9.05
N LEU A 654 -21.83 -33.27 -9.05
CA LEU A 654 -20.56 -32.59 -8.95
C LEU A 654 -20.34 -31.71 -10.19
N CYS A 655 -20.17 -30.41 -9.99
CA CYS A 655 -19.97 -29.43 -11.07
C CYS A 655 -18.50 -29.01 -11.18
N ILE A 656 -18.08 -28.47 -12.33
CA ILE A 656 -16.73 -27.93 -12.53
C ILE A 656 -16.81 -26.52 -13.11
N VAL A 657 -15.92 -25.64 -12.63
CA VAL A 657 -15.78 -24.29 -13.16
C VAL A 657 -14.66 -24.28 -14.19
N ALA A 658 -14.98 -23.88 -15.42
CA ALA A 658 -14.02 -23.77 -16.50
C ALA A 658 -14.08 -22.37 -17.13
N GLN A 659 -13.01 -22.01 -17.83
CA GLN A 659 -12.90 -20.73 -18.50
C GLN A 659 -12.68 -20.96 -20.00
N ASP A 660 -13.34 -20.18 -20.84
CA ASP A 660 -13.12 -20.19 -22.29
C ASP A 660 -11.86 -19.40 -22.68
N VAL A 661 -11.52 -19.41 -23.97
CA VAL A 661 -10.33 -18.69 -24.50
C VAL A 661 -10.47 -17.17 -24.38
N ASP A 662 -11.71 -16.67 -24.34
CA ASP A 662 -12.03 -15.25 -24.23
C ASP A 662 -12.05 -14.75 -22.76
N GLY A 663 -11.85 -15.66 -21.80
CA GLY A 663 -11.80 -15.36 -20.37
C GLY A 663 -13.16 -15.41 -19.65
N ASN A 664 -14.22 -15.86 -20.31
CA ASN A 664 -15.55 -16.06 -19.71
C ASN A 664 -15.59 -17.34 -18.88
N ILE A 665 -16.29 -17.28 -17.75
CA ILE A 665 -16.38 -18.37 -16.79
C ILE A 665 -17.69 -19.12 -16.96
N HIS A 666 -17.59 -20.43 -17.14
CA HIS A 666 -18.69 -21.36 -17.35
C HIS A 666 -18.75 -22.40 -16.21
N LEU A 667 -19.96 -22.90 -15.95
CA LEU A 667 -20.20 -23.97 -15.00
C LEU A 667 -20.71 -25.20 -15.77
N TYR A 668 -20.00 -26.32 -15.65
CA TYR A 668 -20.38 -27.58 -16.29
C TYR A 668 -20.79 -28.63 -15.26
N ASP A 669 -21.89 -29.30 -15.54
CA ASP A 669 -22.35 -30.49 -14.84
C ASP A 669 -21.48 -31.71 -15.22
N ALA A 670 -21.58 -32.81 -14.47
CA ALA A 670 -20.82 -34.03 -14.69
C ALA A 670 -21.06 -34.70 -16.05
N ARG A 671 -22.17 -34.35 -16.70
CA ARG A 671 -22.51 -34.75 -18.08
C ARG A 671 -21.92 -33.82 -19.16
N LYS A 672 -21.00 -32.91 -18.81
CA LYS A 672 -20.46 -31.85 -19.70
C LYS A 672 -21.51 -30.89 -20.26
N ARG A 673 -22.67 -30.78 -19.60
CA ARG A 673 -23.69 -29.81 -19.98
C ARG A 673 -23.42 -28.51 -19.25
N GLU A 674 -23.45 -27.41 -19.98
CA GLU A 674 -23.34 -26.08 -19.38
C GLU A 674 -24.61 -25.77 -18.59
N VAL A 675 -24.42 -25.35 -17.33
CA VAL A 675 -25.50 -24.91 -16.47
C VAL A 675 -25.93 -23.52 -16.90
N GLN A 676 -27.14 -23.41 -17.43
CA GLN A 676 -27.70 -22.16 -17.93
C GLN A 676 -28.11 -21.22 -16.78
N SER A 677 -28.13 -19.91 -17.05
CA SER A 677 -28.48 -18.86 -16.07
C SER A 677 -29.83 -19.11 -15.39
N MET A 678 -30.84 -19.57 -16.13
CA MET A 678 -32.17 -19.92 -15.62
C MET A 678 -32.14 -21.07 -14.60
N SER A 679 -31.23 -22.04 -14.74
CA SER A 679 -31.08 -23.12 -13.75
C SER A 679 -30.46 -22.61 -12.44
N LEU A 680 -29.61 -21.58 -12.53
CA LEU A 680 -29.04 -20.90 -11.37
C LEU A 680 -30.08 -20.02 -10.67
N GLU A 681 -31.00 -19.39 -11.41
CA GLU A 681 -32.10 -18.59 -10.85
C GLU A 681 -32.98 -19.40 -9.89
N VAL A 682 -33.44 -20.58 -10.32
CA VAL A 682 -34.24 -21.49 -9.48
C VAL A 682 -33.47 -21.89 -8.21
N LYS A 683 -32.16 -22.09 -8.34
CA LYS A 683 -31.26 -22.45 -7.24
C LYS A 683 -30.94 -21.30 -6.29
N ILE A 684 -30.97 -20.05 -6.77
CA ILE A 684 -30.85 -18.83 -5.94
C ILE A 684 -32.11 -18.62 -5.09
N LEU A 685 -33.29 -18.83 -5.69
CA LEU A 685 -34.59 -18.73 -5.00
C LEU A 685 -34.72 -19.75 -3.86
N SER A 686 -34.23 -20.97 -4.08
CA SER A 686 -34.24 -22.08 -3.10
C SER A 686 -33.05 -22.08 -2.14
N ASP A 687 -32.18 -21.07 -2.22
CA ASP A 687 -30.95 -20.95 -1.42
C ASP A 687 -30.03 -22.19 -1.43
N SER A 688 -29.98 -22.85 -2.59
CA SER A 688 -29.26 -24.12 -2.73
C SER A 688 -27.75 -23.92 -2.92
N ARG A 689 -27.00 -25.00 -2.67
CA ARG A 689 -25.53 -25.03 -2.77
C ARG A 689 -25.10 -25.90 -3.96
N PHE A 690 -23.96 -25.55 -4.56
CA PHE A 690 -23.26 -26.37 -5.53
C PHE A 690 -22.04 -27.04 -4.90
N MET A 691 -21.76 -28.26 -5.33
CA MET A 691 -20.53 -28.94 -5.03
C MET A 691 -19.61 -28.85 -6.25
N ILE A 692 -18.48 -28.17 -6.08
CA ILE A 692 -17.53 -27.89 -7.15
C ILE A 692 -16.33 -28.80 -7.01
N ALA A 693 -16.03 -29.55 -8.08
CA ALA A 693 -14.86 -30.42 -8.26
C ALA A 693 -13.55 -29.64 -8.26
#